data_AF-A0A3A0DIX9-F1
#
_entry.id   AF-A0A3A0DIX9-F1
#
_cell.length_a   1.000
_cell.length_b   1.000
_cell.length_c   1.000
_cell.angle_alpha   90.00
_cell.angle_beta   90.00
_cell.angle_gamma   90.00
#
_symmetry.space_group_name_H-M   'P 1'
#
loop_
_entity.id
_entity.type
_entity.pdbx_description
1 polymer ?
#
loop_
_entity_poly.entity_id
_entity_poly.type
_entity_poly.pdbx_seq_one_letter_code
_entity_poly.pdbx_strand_id
1 'polypeptide(L)'
;MGAAEVESTWVGGASGNWNLAANWSNSDASLRFPNNTASDFFHARIDDNPAQDTAVTLNASPTIDTLRVDAGDSVAGNNVTLRIAGSSLLNDGLLTLSRNSSGLAGLTFLGDADIAGTGQIVFSTTGTGAIARLTASAGNLNHAAGHTINNRGTGQILANTGGSFVNDGTIRAETGTLTIDPADGQSFTNQGLAEATGGSLILTGGTIINEDTLRANGGNVAVAGSLTNSGLVQALGSGAVTLSGNVLNAGMIEAVGGGLVFDDLALTNTGRTITIADGSELTLSGTNSVVGGAIVAQGTGQVRIRQNTDLTLLDATIAGTVFQSHLDSPTATTIHGALIHDGTWTVSAGSGRYSGNYTALRFAGDAMLGGAGEIVLAVQPLAVGRSATALLLVDSGTLIHPAGHTIRGRGGILDNAGGSLVNQGTIIADTGTLTIDPADGQSFRNQGLAEATGGSLIFTGGTIVNEGTIRAKLGAVTLSENFLNAGTIEAVGGGALAFDDVALINTDRTITIADGSELTFSGTNSVAGGAIVADGTGQLRIPRDTDLTLLDATIAGAVFQSHLDVPTTTTIHGALIHDGTWTVSAGSGRYASNYTALLFAGDAMLGGAGETVLAVQPLAAGRTATALLLVDSGTLTHAAGHTIRGRGGILDNAGGSLVNQGTIISDTGTLTIDPADGQSFTNQGTLRAVAFLDIGALTNLVGTELVGGTYEAVGTLRLPGDVVTNSAQITLDGGNSNITTPTSSNALANLATNSATGRFELRGGRNFSSVAGLANGGRVAIAAGSTLTVNGPYALGPGSTTEVNGSLIAASSPIVVQNAAVVRGSGQVSTPLAVSDGGILSPGSSTGTLTTSDLTFGDGAVYEWELSRTAADLVDVQGALSFGATATIRLSWACVFPDPATPYTLFRYAPTANDPVNPTWTVESLSTALDISNVTIEVDAANDRVLLTGVSVTVAPLAGDINLDCRVDRTDAIRFAENFGRDAGSSWTTGDFDNDGAATLADLALLQAHLGQTLTPSPPVAAVPEPSTQLMLACGVGIAATITIVKRRRGHRQPCCGLRSPRSS
;
A
#
# COMPACT_ATOMS: atom_id res chain seq x y z
N MET A 1 -23.08 -84.50 59.38
CA MET A 1 -22.72 -85.07 58.07
C MET A 1 -22.02 -83.95 57.33
N GLY A 2 -20.76 -84.18 56.92
CA GLY A 2 -19.94 -83.15 56.28
C GLY A 2 -20.51 -82.78 54.91
N ALA A 3 -20.21 -81.58 54.44
CA ALA A 3 -20.60 -81.18 53.10
C ALA A 3 -19.91 -82.08 52.06
N ALA A 4 -20.64 -82.51 51.05
CA ALA A 4 -20.11 -83.36 49.98
C ALA A 4 -19.83 -82.52 48.73
N GLU A 5 -18.60 -82.61 48.21
CA GLU A 5 -18.29 -82.21 46.84
C GLU A 5 -18.82 -83.28 45.88
N VAL A 6 -19.57 -82.87 44.87
CA VAL A 6 -20.35 -83.77 44.02
C VAL A 6 -20.10 -83.48 42.54
N GLU A 7 -19.31 -84.33 41.90
CA GLU A 7 -19.11 -84.33 40.45
C GLU A 7 -20.34 -84.89 39.73
N SER A 8 -20.99 -84.08 38.88
CA SER A 8 -22.19 -84.42 38.12
C SER A 8 -21.93 -84.24 36.63
N THR A 9 -21.88 -85.33 35.87
CA THR A 9 -21.74 -85.29 34.41
C THR A 9 -23.07 -85.58 33.73
N TRP A 10 -23.38 -84.85 32.66
CA TRP A 10 -24.54 -85.13 31.83
C TRP A 10 -24.42 -86.50 31.17
N VAL A 11 -25.39 -87.37 31.41
CA VAL A 11 -25.53 -88.71 30.80
C VAL A 11 -26.88 -88.86 30.09
N GLY A 12 -27.64 -87.77 29.98
CA GLY A 12 -28.87 -87.72 29.21
C GLY A 12 -28.62 -87.86 27.71
N GLY A 13 -29.70 -87.90 26.91
CA GLY A 13 -29.57 -87.87 25.45
C GLY A 13 -28.99 -86.55 24.93
N ALA A 14 -28.83 -86.44 23.61
CA ALA A 14 -28.32 -85.25 22.91
C ALA A 14 -29.12 -83.95 23.18
N SER A 15 -30.30 -84.04 23.82
CA SER A 15 -30.99 -82.88 24.38
C SER A 15 -31.80 -83.26 25.63
N GLY A 16 -31.98 -82.33 26.56
CA GLY A 16 -32.82 -82.56 27.74
C GLY A 16 -32.90 -81.39 28.73
N ASN A 17 -33.78 -81.52 29.72
CA ASN A 17 -33.96 -80.53 30.79
C ASN A 17 -32.99 -80.75 31.96
N TRP A 18 -32.45 -79.66 32.51
CA TRP A 18 -31.50 -79.66 33.64
C TRP A 18 -32.06 -80.31 34.91
N ASN A 19 -33.34 -80.04 35.23
CA ASN A 19 -33.96 -80.47 36.50
C ASN A 19 -34.37 -81.95 36.55
N LEU A 20 -34.14 -82.72 35.48
CA LEU A 20 -34.42 -84.16 35.45
C LEU A 20 -33.20 -84.92 35.98
N ALA A 21 -33.30 -85.44 37.20
CA ALA A 21 -32.19 -86.16 37.86
C ALA A 21 -31.60 -87.28 37.00
N ALA A 22 -32.44 -88.02 36.24
CA ALA A 22 -32.02 -89.12 35.37
C ALA A 22 -31.04 -88.72 34.26
N ASN A 23 -30.87 -87.42 33.98
CA ASN A 23 -29.90 -86.93 32.99
C ASN A 23 -28.48 -86.74 33.56
N TRP A 24 -28.24 -87.07 34.85
CA TRP A 24 -26.98 -86.82 35.54
C TRP A 24 -26.38 -88.09 36.16
N SER A 25 -25.06 -88.26 36.06
CA SER A 25 -24.31 -89.49 36.40
C SER A 25 -24.40 -89.93 37.88
N ASN A 26 -24.87 -89.08 38.77
CA ASN A 26 -24.91 -89.31 40.22
C ASN A 26 -26.33 -89.30 40.81
N SER A 27 -27.35 -89.62 40.00
CA SER A 27 -28.75 -89.66 40.42
C SER A 27 -29.16 -90.97 41.10
N ASP A 28 -29.65 -90.91 42.34
CA ASP A 28 -30.54 -91.93 42.95
C ASP A 28 -32.00 -91.42 42.89
N ALA A 29 -32.97 -92.35 42.90
CA ALA A 29 -34.41 -92.15 42.71
C ALA A 29 -35.08 -91.20 43.72
N SER A 30 -34.37 -90.73 44.77
CA SER A 30 -34.85 -89.73 45.73
C SER A 30 -34.42 -88.27 45.44
N LEU A 31 -34.02 -87.98 44.19
CA LEU A 31 -33.84 -86.66 43.56
C LEU A 31 -32.70 -85.78 44.10
N ARG A 32 -31.57 -85.75 43.38
CA ARG A 32 -30.75 -84.54 43.23
C ARG A 32 -30.32 -84.40 41.77
N PHE A 33 -30.74 -83.31 41.11
CA PHE A 33 -30.05 -82.75 39.94
C PHE A 33 -29.03 -81.71 40.46
N PRO A 34 -28.05 -81.25 39.66
CA PRO A 34 -27.08 -80.27 40.11
C PRO A 34 -27.75 -78.97 40.58
N ASN A 35 -27.83 -78.81 41.89
CA ASN A 35 -28.38 -77.66 42.59
C ASN A 35 -27.99 -77.74 44.08
N ASN A 36 -27.04 -76.92 44.49
CA ASN A 36 -26.49 -76.81 45.83
C ASN A 36 -27.59 -76.66 46.88
N THR A 37 -27.41 -77.38 47.97
CA THR A 37 -28.17 -77.20 49.21
C THR A 37 -27.22 -76.65 50.28
N ALA A 38 -27.69 -76.46 51.51
CA ALA A 38 -26.81 -76.04 52.61
C ALA A 38 -25.66 -77.05 52.91
N SER A 39 -25.69 -78.26 52.33
CA SER A 39 -24.70 -79.33 52.57
C SER A 39 -24.10 -79.97 51.32
N ASP A 40 -24.46 -79.53 50.11
CA ASP A 40 -23.96 -80.12 48.86
C ASP A 40 -23.33 -79.04 47.96
N PHE A 41 -22.19 -79.36 47.36
CA PHE A 41 -21.43 -78.50 46.45
C PHE A 41 -21.24 -79.20 45.09
N PHE A 42 -22.00 -78.80 44.06
CA PHE A 42 -22.06 -79.48 42.77
C PHE A 42 -21.06 -78.92 41.75
N HIS A 43 -20.27 -79.80 41.14
CA HIS A 43 -19.42 -79.53 39.99
C HIS A 43 -20.09 -80.15 38.76
N ALA A 44 -20.76 -79.33 37.95
CA ALA A 44 -21.54 -79.80 36.81
C ALA A 44 -20.70 -79.83 35.54
N ARG A 45 -20.79 -80.92 34.78
CA ARG A 45 -20.13 -81.09 33.48
C ARG A 45 -21.13 -81.49 32.40
N ILE A 46 -21.19 -80.71 31.34
CA ILE A 46 -22.03 -80.97 30.16
C ILE A 46 -21.17 -81.74 29.17
N ASP A 47 -21.44 -83.05 29.16
CA ASP A 47 -20.77 -84.07 28.35
C ASP A 47 -19.23 -84.13 28.53
N ASP A 48 -18.65 -85.28 28.24
CA ASP A 48 -17.19 -85.50 28.08
C ASP A 48 -16.92 -86.25 26.76
N ASN A 49 -17.94 -86.27 25.89
CA ASN A 49 -17.94 -87.05 24.68
C ASN A 49 -17.77 -86.15 23.45
N PRO A 50 -16.56 -86.07 22.87
CA PRO A 50 -16.33 -85.25 21.69
C PRO A 50 -17.05 -85.77 20.42
N ALA A 51 -17.76 -86.91 20.48
CA ALA A 51 -18.48 -87.49 19.36
C ALA A 51 -19.99 -87.16 19.34
N GLN A 52 -20.52 -86.48 20.36
CA GLN A 52 -21.95 -86.17 20.45
C GLN A 52 -22.16 -84.77 21.04
N ASP A 53 -22.72 -83.86 20.25
CA ASP A 53 -23.14 -82.55 20.73
C ASP A 53 -24.39 -82.69 21.63
N THR A 54 -24.33 -82.13 22.83
CA THR A 54 -25.38 -82.17 23.85
C THR A 54 -25.98 -80.78 24.08
N ALA A 55 -27.32 -80.68 24.02
CA ALA A 55 -28.07 -79.43 24.25
C ALA A 55 -28.92 -79.49 25.53
N VAL A 56 -28.46 -78.85 26.59
CA VAL A 56 -29.13 -78.82 27.90
C VAL A 56 -29.99 -77.57 28.06
N THR A 57 -31.28 -77.77 28.33
CA THR A 57 -32.21 -76.69 28.65
C THR A 57 -32.24 -76.44 30.15
N LEU A 58 -31.79 -75.25 30.56
CA LEU A 58 -31.89 -74.75 31.92
C LEU A 58 -33.32 -74.26 32.20
N ASN A 59 -34.14 -75.14 32.78
CA ASN A 59 -35.55 -74.90 33.11
C ASN A 59 -35.80 -74.66 34.62
N ALA A 60 -34.74 -74.50 35.40
CA ALA A 60 -34.74 -74.11 36.81
C ALA A 60 -33.65 -73.04 37.02
N SER A 61 -33.60 -72.41 38.20
CA SER A 61 -32.54 -71.44 38.57
C SER A 61 -31.59 -72.05 39.61
N PRO A 62 -30.74 -73.02 39.22
CA PRO A 62 -29.89 -73.73 40.17
C PRO A 62 -28.73 -72.86 40.68
N THR A 63 -28.22 -73.22 41.85
CA THR A 63 -26.91 -72.78 42.33
C THR A 63 -25.96 -73.98 42.26
N ILE A 64 -24.77 -73.85 41.68
CA ILE A 64 -23.75 -74.91 41.60
C ILE A 64 -22.38 -74.31 41.91
N ASP A 65 -21.34 -75.08 42.19
CA ASP A 65 -19.99 -74.54 42.46
C ASP A 65 -19.17 -74.30 41.21
N THR A 66 -19.18 -75.24 40.26
CA THR A 66 -18.50 -75.05 38.97
C THR A 66 -19.36 -75.60 37.83
N LEU A 67 -19.13 -75.06 36.64
CA LEU A 67 -19.71 -75.56 35.41
C LEU A 67 -18.60 -75.77 34.38
N ARG A 68 -18.59 -76.94 33.76
CA ARG A 68 -17.81 -77.24 32.56
C ARG A 68 -18.75 -77.55 31.41
N VAL A 69 -18.56 -76.91 30.27
CA VAL A 69 -19.30 -77.19 29.02
C VAL A 69 -18.27 -77.51 27.95
N ASP A 70 -18.26 -78.73 27.44
CA ASP A 70 -17.27 -79.16 26.46
C ASP A 70 -17.60 -78.64 25.05
N ALA A 71 -16.62 -78.73 24.14
CA ALA A 71 -16.75 -78.19 22.78
C ALA A 71 -17.83 -78.95 21.99
N GLY A 72 -18.73 -78.21 21.34
CA GLY A 72 -19.91 -78.77 20.63
C GLY A 72 -21.18 -78.75 21.48
N ASP A 73 -21.06 -78.69 22.81
CA ASP A 73 -22.19 -78.71 23.73
C ASP A 73 -22.80 -77.33 23.97
N SER A 74 -24.04 -77.31 24.47
CA SER A 74 -24.74 -76.08 24.81
C SER A 74 -25.59 -76.19 26.07
N VAL A 75 -25.68 -75.07 26.79
CA VAL A 75 -26.62 -74.86 27.90
C VAL A 75 -27.43 -73.62 27.58
N ALA A 76 -28.77 -73.72 27.60
CA ALA A 76 -29.64 -72.59 27.27
C ALA A 76 -30.75 -72.42 28.30
N GLY A 77 -30.89 -71.21 28.84
CA GLY A 77 -31.96 -70.86 29.79
C GLY A 77 -32.80 -69.69 29.31
N ASN A 78 -34.13 -69.74 29.52
CA ASN A 78 -35.04 -68.63 29.25
C ASN A 78 -35.77 -68.21 30.54
N ASN A 79 -35.69 -66.93 30.91
CA ASN A 79 -36.25 -66.37 32.15
C ASN A 79 -35.74 -67.02 33.46
N VAL A 80 -34.55 -67.63 33.44
CA VAL A 80 -33.92 -68.30 34.60
C VAL A 80 -32.57 -67.67 34.97
N THR A 81 -32.10 -67.93 36.19
CA THR A 81 -30.77 -67.51 36.66
C THR A 81 -29.93 -68.70 37.10
N LEU A 82 -28.80 -68.93 36.43
CA LEU A 82 -27.76 -69.85 36.89
C LEU A 82 -26.87 -69.13 37.91
N ARG A 83 -26.65 -69.73 39.08
CA ARG A 83 -25.72 -69.20 40.08
C ARG A 83 -24.49 -70.11 40.21
N ILE A 84 -23.30 -69.53 40.21
CA ILE A 84 -22.03 -70.23 40.42
C ILE A 84 -21.44 -69.76 41.75
N ALA A 85 -21.31 -70.66 42.71
CA ALA A 85 -20.83 -70.39 44.06
C ALA A 85 -19.30 -70.51 44.20
N GLY A 86 -18.68 -71.38 43.40
CA GLY A 86 -17.24 -71.54 43.32
C GLY A 86 -16.60 -70.59 42.31
N SER A 87 -15.32 -70.82 42.02
CA SER A 87 -14.47 -69.83 41.34
C SER A 87 -14.25 -70.06 39.84
N SER A 88 -14.89 -71.06 39.20
CA SER A 88 -14.58 -71.37 37.81
C SER A 88 -15.79 -71.80 36.97
N LEU A 89 -15.91 -71.19 35.79
CA LEU A 89 -16.70 -71.62 34.64
C LEU A 89 -15.73 -71.95 33.50
N LEU A 90 -15.64 -73.21 33.09
CA LEU A 90 -14.89 -73.62 31.90
C LEU A 90 -15.86 -73.92 30.76
N ASN A 91 -15.96 -73.01 29.79
CA ASN A 91 -16.90 -73.12 28.69
C ASN A 91 -16.15 -73.19 27.36
N ASP A 92 -16.05 -74.38 26.79
CA ASP A 92 -15.58 -74.62 25.43
C ASP A 92 -16.75 -74.71 24.43
N GLY A 93 -17.99 -74.80 24.92
CA GLY A 93 -19.25 -74.84 24.16
C GLY A 93 -20.04 -73.52 24.16
N LEU A 94 -21.38 -73.60 24.17
CA LEU A 94 -22.29 -72.44 24.09
C LEU A 94 -23.22 -72.31 25.30
N LEU A 95 -23.09 -71.23 26.08
CA LEU A 95 -24.02 -70.87 27.15
C LEU A 95 -24.94 -69.73 26.72
N THR A 96 -26.22 -70.00 26.49
CA THR A 96 -27.21 -68.99 26.09
C THR A 96 -28.10 -68.55 27.24
N LEU A 97 -28.09 -67.25 27.52
CA LEU A 97 -28.90 -66.59 28.54
C LEU A 97 -30.00 -65.79 27.85
N SER A 98 -31.23 -66.27 27.91
CA SER A 98 -32.37 -65.67 27.22
C SER A 98 -33.42 -65.08 28.14
N ARG A 99 -34.10 -64.04 27.66
CA ARG A 99 -35.26 -63.47 28.31
C ARG A 99 -36.28 -62.91 27.30
N ASN A 100 -37.55 -63.27 27.46
CA ASN A 100 -38.64 -62.84 26.56
C ASN A 100 -39.75 -62.04 27.25
N SER A 101 -39.61 -61.74 28.54
CA SER A 101 -40.55 -60.96 29.34
C SER A 101 -39.81 -59.93 30.21
N SER A 102 -40.51 -58.94 30.77
CA SER A 102 -39.89 -57.90 31.61
C SER A 102 -39.22 -58.50 32.87
N GLY A 103 -38.03 -57.98 33.25
CA GLY A 103 -37.28 -58.35 34.47
C GLY A 103 -35.87 -58.92 34.22
N LEU A 104 -35.31 -59.71 35.16
CA LEU A 104 -33.90 -60.16 35.16
C LEU A 104 -33.69 -61.69 35.07
N ALA A 105 -32.94 -62.15 34.07
CA ALA A 105 -32.46 -63.53 33.91
C ALA A 105 -30.95 -63.50 33.65
N GLY A 106 -30.19 -64.54 33.96
CA GLY A 106 -28.74 -64.42 33.78
C GLY A 106 -27.86 -65.47 34.42
N LEU A 107 -26.58 -65.13 34.52
CA LEU A 107 -25.52 -65.85 35.20
C LEU A 107 -25.01 -64.97 36.35
N THR A 108 -24.99 -65.51 37.56
CA THR A 108 -24.52 -64.78 38.75
C THR A 108 -23.45 -65.59 39.48
N PHE A 109 -22.27 -65.00 39.65
CA PHE A 109 -21.21 -65.55 40.49
C PHE A 109 -21.36 -65.04 41.92
N LEU A 110 -21.16 -65.91 42.92
CA LEU A 110 -21.34 -65.53 44.33
C LEU A 110 -20.06 -64.96 44.96
N GLY A 111 -18.89 -65.25 44.37
CA GLY A 111 -17.56 -64.75 44.76
C GLY A 111 -16.70 -64.43 43.54
N ASP A 112 -15.37 -64.46 43.71
CA ASP A 112 -14.42 -64.31 42.61
C ASP A 112 -14.57 -65.45 41.60
N ALA A 113 -14.51 -65.17 40.31
CA ALA A 113 -14.68 -66.20 39.30
C ALA A 113 -13.92 -65.98 37.99
N ASP A 114 -13.42 -67.08 37.44
CA ASP A 114 -12.82 -67.15 36.11
C ASP A 114 -13.81 -67.75 35.10
N ILE A 115 -14.00 -67.04 33.99
CA ILE A 115 -14.71 -67.50 32.79
C ILE A 115 -13.65 -67.90 31.77
N ALA A 116 -13.36 -69.19 31.68
CA ALA A 116 -12.31 -69.76 30.85
C ALA A 116 -12.86 -70.66 29.74
N GLY A 117 -11.98 -71.09 28.82
CA GLY A 117 -12.30 -71.95 27.68
C GLY A 117 -12.30 -71.22 26.34
N THR A 118 -12.67 -71.90 25.27
CA THR A 118 -12.73 -71.34 23.89
C THR A 118 -14.15 -71.10 23.38
N GLY A 119 -15.15 -71.31 24.24
CA GLY A 119 -16.56 -71.25 23.92
C GLY A 119 -17.15 -69.84 23.97
N GLN A 120 -18.48 -69.77 24.00
CA GLN A 120 -19.23 -68.53 23.98
C GLN A 120 -20.35 -68.46 25.03
N ILE A 121 -20.51 -67.29 25.66
CA ILE A 121 -21.74 -66.89 26.35
C ILE A 121 -22.55 -65.97 25.44
N VAL A 122 -23.84 -66.23 25.24
CA VAL A 122 -24.73 -65.41 24.40
C VAL A 122 -25.90 -64.85 25.21
N PHE A 123 -26.01 -63.52 25.27
CA PHE A 123 -27.24 -62.85 25.71
C PHE A 123 -28.23 -62.80 24.55
N SER A 124 -29.44 -63.35 24.72
CA SER A 124 -30.46 -63.44 23.66
C SER A 124 -31.83 -62.99 24.17
N THR A 125 -32.22 -61.74 23.94
CA THR A 125 -33.49 -61.19 24.46
C THR A 125 -34.38 -60.65 23.37
N THR A 126 -35.69 -60.88 23.48
CA THR A 126 -36.68 -60.50 22.44
C THR A 126 -37.87 -59.68 22.92
N GLY A 127 -38.02 -59.44 24.24
CA GLY A 127 -39.14 -58.70 24.83
C GLY A 127 -38.78 -57.29 25.33
N THR A 128 -39.73 -56.35 25.28
CA THR A 128 -39.54 -54.99 25.82
C THR A 128 -39.25 -55.03 27.32
N GLY A 129 -38.13 -54.43 27.75
CA GLY A 129 -37.67 -54.44 29.15
C GLY A 129 -37.10 -55.78 29.63
N ALA A 130 -36.83 -56.73 28.73
CA ALA A 130 -36.10 -57.96 29.04
C ALA A 130 -34.59 -57.69 29.06
N ILE A 131 -33.90 -58.11 30.13
CA ILE A 131 -32.45 -57.94 30.27
C ILE A 131 -31.83 -59.29 30.65
N ALA A 132 -30.81 -59.71 29.91
CA ALA A 132 -29.94 -60.82 30.28
C ALA A 132 -28.69 -60.30 31.01
N ARG A 133 -28.36 -60.86 32.17
CA ARG A 133 -27.31 -60.34 33.06
C ARG A 133 -26.17 -61.32 33.28
N LEU A 134 -24.96 -60.77 33.40
CA LEU A 134 -23.79 -61.41 33.97
C LEU A 134 -23.33 -60.57 35.16
N THR A 135 -23.42 -61.08 36.39
CA THR A 135 -23.10 -60.30 37.61
C THR A 135 -22.27 -61.12 38.59
N ALA A 136 -21.59 -60.43 39.51
CA ALA A 136 -21.02 -61.03 40.71
C ALA A 136 -21.66 -60.40 41.96
N SER A 137 -21.88 -61.16 43.04
CA SER A 137 -22.47 -60.60 44.27
C SER A 137 -21.44 -59.94 45.20
N ALA A 138 -20.18 -60.37 45.19
CA ALA A 138 -19.15 -59.83 46.09
C ALA A 138 -17.68 -59.99 45.62
N GLY A 139 -17.42 -60.48 44.39
CA GLY A 139 -16.05 -60.78 43.91
C GLY A 139 -15.76 -60.30 42.49
N ASN A 140 -14.50 -60.41 42.09
CA ASN A 140 -13.97 -60.05 40.77
C ASN A 140 -14.30 -61.11 39.73
N LEU A 141 -14.50 -60.68 38.49
CA LEU A 141 -14.69 -61.56 37.34
C LEU A 141 -13.46 -61.46 36.42
N ASN A 142 -12.91 -62.59 35.98
CA ASN A 142 -11.85 -62.63 34.96
C ASN A 142 -12.36 -63.41 33.74
N HIS A 143 -12.32 -62.81 32.56
CA HIS A 143 -12.74 -63.43 31.30
C HIS A 143 -11.51 -63.75 30.46
N ALA A 144 -11.18 -65.03 30.35
CA ALA A 144 -9.91 -65.50 29.79
C ALA A 144 -9.80 -65.32 28.27
N ALA A 145 -8.56 -65.23 27.79
CA ALA A 145 -8.26 -65.21 26.38
C ALA A 145 -8.81 -66.43 25.64
N GLY A 146 -9.38 -66.21 24.45
CA GLY A 146 -9.99 -67.25 23.61
C GLY A 146 -11.49 -67.47 23.84
N HIS A 147 -12.06 -67.04 24.98
CA HIS A 147 -13.51 -67.10 25.22
C HIS A 147 -14.22 -65.86 24.64
N THR A 148 -15.51 -66.01 24.29
CA THR A 148 -16.35 -64.92 23.77
C THR A 148 -17.60 -64.68 24.63
N ILE A 149 -17.90 -63.43 24.96
CA ILE A 149 -19.21 -63.01 25.47
C ILE A 149 -19.88 -62.18 24.37
N ASN A 150 -21.03 -62.61 23.87
CA ASN A 150 -21.73 -61.97 22.76
C ASN A 150 -23.15 -61.57 23.14
N ASN A 151 -23.58 -60.41 22.63
CA ASN A 151 -24.90 -59.86 22.89
C ASN A 151 -25.76 -59.78 21.61
N ARG A 152 -26.95 -60.38 21.69
CA ARG A 152 -28.01 -60.36 20.68
C ARG A 152 -29.33 -59.90 21.33
N GLY A 153 -29.44 -58.61 21.61
CA GLY A 153 -30.56 -58.02 22.34
C GLY A 153 -30.09 -57.06 23.42
N THR A 154 -30.69 -57.10 24.60
CA THR A 154 -30.36 -56.25 25.74
C THR A 154 -29.63 -57.07 26.80
N GLY A 155 -28.32 -56.86 26.90
CA GLY A 155 -27.42 -57.51 27.85
C GLY A 155 -26.86 -56.51 28.85
N GLN A 156 -26.52 -56.99 30.05
CA GLN A 156 -25.86 -56.17 31.06
C GLN A 156 -24.81 -56.98 31.84
N ILE A 157 -23.60 -56.43 31.99
CA ILE A 157 -22.50 -57.02 32.77
C ILE A 157 -22.23 -56.13 34.00
N LEU A 158 -21.98 -56.74 35.15
CA LEU A 158 -21.79 -56.15 36.49
C LEU A 158 -22.99 -55.38 37.05
N ALA A 159 -23.56 -54.47 36.29
CA ALA A 159 -24.81 -53.78 36.60
C ALA A 159 -24.85 -53.11 37.99
N ASN A 160 -23.78 -52.36 38.27
CA ASN A 160 -23.46 -51.66 39.52
C ASN A 160 -23.45 -52.61 40.75
N THR A 161 -23.01 -53.85 40.55
CA THR A 161 -22.88 -54.88 41.60
C THR A 161 -21.60 -55.69 41.41
N GLY A 162 -21.02 -56.22 42.51
CA GLY A 162 -19.83 -57.08 42.47
C GLY A 162 -18.49 -56.33 42.55
N GLY A 163 -17.40 -57.04 42.26
CA GLY A 163 -16.03 -56.51 42.15
C GLY A 163 -15.66 -56.09 40.72
N SER A 164 -14.37 -55.94 40.45
CA SER A 164 -13.83 -55.59 39.12
C SER A 164 -14.04 -56.69 38.09
N PHE A 165 -14.09 -56.33 36.80
CA PHE A 165 -14.15 -57.27 35.68
C PHE A 165 -12.95 -57.07 34.74
N VAL A 166 -12.12 -58.10 34.55
CA VAL A 166 -11.00 -58.12 33.61
C VAL A 166 -11.39 -58.94 32.38
N ASN A 167 -11.23 -58.36 31.18
CA ASN A 167 -11.49 -59.00 29.91
C ASN A 167 -10.20 -59.23 29.12
N ASP A 168 -9.72 -60.47 29.07
CA ASP A 168 -8.66 -60.94 28.15
C ASP A 168 -9.23 -61.56 26.87
N GLY A 169 -10.53 -61.91 26.87
CA GLY A 169 -11.25 -62.52 25.77
C GLY A 169 -11.90 -61.51 24.81
N THR A 170 -12.96 -61.94 24.12
CA THR A 170 -13.77 -61.08 23.23
C THR A 170 -15.13 -60.78 23.85
N ILE A 171 -15.46 -59.51 24.06
CA ILE A 171 -16.81 -59.04 24.36
C ILE A 171 -17.37 -58.37 23.12
N ARG A 172 -18.53 -58.83 22.63
CA ARG A 172 -19.15 -58.35 21.39
C ARG A 172 -20.60 -57.93 21.58
N ALA A 173 -20.94 -56.73 21.13
CA ALA A 173 -22.31 -56.27 20.95
C ALA A 173 -22.73 -56.42 19.47
N GLU A 174 -23.31 -57.56 19.13
CA GLU A 174 -23.70 -57.88 17.75
C GLU A 174 -25.00 -57.18 17.34
N THR A 175 -26.04 -57.21 18.20
CA THR A 175 -27.29 -56.47 18.02
C THR A 175 -27.85 -56.00 19.36
N GLY A 176 -28.70 -54.97 19.35
CA GLY A 176 -29.26 -54.38 20.57
C GLY A 176 -28.19 -53.71 21.46
N THR A 177 -28.44 -53.55 22.75
CA THR A 177 -27.55 -52.83 23.68
C THR A 177 -26.92 -53.78 24.69
N LEU A 178 -25.59 -53.76 24.79
CA LEU A 178 -24.83 -54.35 25.89
C LEU A 178 -24.32 -53.23 26.80
N THR A 179 -24.66 -53.26 28.08
CA THR A 179 -24.14 -52.30 29.07
C THR A 179 -23.17 -52.98 30.03
N ILE A 180 -21.98 -52.45 30.18
CA ILE A 180 -21.02 -52.85 31.22
C ILE A 180 -20.96 -51.73 32.25
N ASP A 181 -21.29 -52.07 33.48
CA ASP A 181 -21.54 -51.09 34.55
C ASP A 181 -20.88 -51.55 35.85
N PRO A 182 -19.55 -51.41 36.01
CA PRO A 182 -18.87 -51.64 37.28
C PRO A 182 -19.37 -50.69 38.38
N ALA A 183 -19.38 -51.17 39.63
CA ALA A 183 -19.74 -50.35 40.77
C ALA A 183 -18.70 -49.26 41.07
N ASP A 184 -19.09 -48.24 41.82
CA ASP A 184 -18.19 -47.16 42.24
C ASP A 184 -16.98 -47.73 43.02
N GLY A 185 -15.77 -47.30 42.62
CA GLY A 185 -14.50 -47.80 43.18
C GLY A 185 -14.02 -49.15 42.60
N GLN A 186 -14.80 -49.79 41.73
CA GLN A 186 -14.40 -50.97 40.95
C GLN A 186 -14.02 -50.59 39.52
N SER A 187 -13.48 -51.55 38.76
CA SER A 187 -13.03 -51.32 37.39
C SER A 187 -13.57 -52.34 36.39
N PHE A 188 -13.76 -51.90 35.16
CA PHE A 188 -13.76 -52.77 33.98
C PHE A 188 -12.42 -52.57 33.26
N THR A 189 -11.62 -53.63 33.14
CA THR A 189 -10.31 -53.60 32.49
C THR A 189 -10.34 -54.45 31.23
N ASN A 190 -10.15 -53.84 30.07
CA ASN A 190 -10.12 -54.50 28.78
C ASN A 190 -8.68 -54.75 28.31
N GLN A 191 -8.22 -56.00 28.44
CA GLN A 191 -6.92 -56.51 27.97
C GLN A 191 -7.01 -57.34 26.68
N GLY A 192 -8.24 -57.61 26.19
CA GLY A 192 -8.52 -58.21 24.90
C GLY A 192 -9.38 -57.31 24.01
N LEU A 193 -10.42 -57.87 23.40
CA LEU A 193 -11.30 -57.16 22.47
C LEU A 193 -12.66 -56.86 23.11
N ALA A 194 -13.05 -55.60 23.15
CA ALA A 194 -14.42 -55.17 23.41
C ALA A 194 -14.95 -54.42 22.18
N GLU A 195 -15.95 -54.97 21.49
CA GLU A 195 -16.42 -54.39 20.24
C GLU A 195 -17.94 -54.37 20.03
N ALA A 196 -18.40 -53.45 19.19
CA ALA A 196 -19.77 -53.39 18.70
C ALA A 196 -19.80 -53.59 17.18
N THR A 197 -20.35 -54.70 16.69
CA THR A 197 -20.38 -55.05 15.26
C THR A 197 -21.68 -54.69 14.54
N GLY A 198 -22.63 -54.10 15.27
CA GLY A 198 -23.95 -53.70 14.79
C GLY A 198 -24.93 -53.31 15.90
N GLY A 199 -24.65 -53.74 17.14
CA GLY A 199 -25.32 -53.26 18.36
C GLY A 199 -24.64 -52.04 18.98
N SER A 200 -25.02 -51.74 20.21
CA SER A 200 -24.45 -50.68 21.05
C SER A 200 -23.75 -51.29 22.27
N LEU A 201 -22.48 -50.97 22.48
CA LEU A 201 -21.73 -51.26 23.71
C LEU A 201 -21.64 -49.98 24.54
N ILE A 202 -22.22 -49.98 25.74
CA ILE A 202 -22.19 -48.84 26.66
C ILE A 202 -21.33 -49.21 27.86
N LEU A 203 -20.26 -48.45 28.09
CA LEU A 203 -19.39 -48.55 29.27
C LEU A 203 -19.72 -47.37 30.18
N THR A 204 -20.19 -47.64 31.40
CA THR A 204 -20.64 -46.63 32.36
C THR A 204 -20.28 -47.06 33.78
N GLY A 205 -20.33 -46.15 34.76
CA GLY A 205 -19.99 -46.47 36.15
C GLY A 205 -18.50 -46.79 36.35
N GLY A 206 -18.07 -46.89 37.61
CA GLY A 206 -16.70 -47.27 38.01
C GLY A 206 -15.55 -46.61 37.22
N THR A 207 -14.40 -47.28 37.18
CA THR A 207 -13.26 -46.91 36.33
C THR A 207 -13.20 -47.81 35.09
N ILE A 208 -13.12 -47.22 33.91
CA ILE A 208 -12.96 -47.95 32.65
C ILE A 208 -11.48 -47.90 32.23
N ILE A 209 -10.87 -49.05 32.01
CA ILE A 209 -9.46 -49.16 31.60
C ILE A 209 -9.42 -49.95 30.30
N ASN A 210 -8.81 -49.38 29.26
CA ASN A 210 -8.57 -50.05 27.99
C ASN A 210 -7.06 -50.22 27.76
N GLU A 211 -6.58 -51.45 27.84
CA GLU A 211 -5.18 -51.82 27.65
C GLU A 211 -4.93 -52.48 26.27
N ASP A 212 -5.97 -53.05 25.66
CA ASP A 212 -5.94 -53.53 24.26
C ASP A 212 -7.02 -52.80 23.42
N THR A 213 -8.05 -53.48 22.89
CA THR A 213 -8.87 -52.90 21.81
C THR A 213 -10.32 -52.65 22.22
N LEU A 214 -10.76 -51.39 22.15
CA LEU A 214 -12.16 -50.95 22.21
C LEU A 214 -12.60 -50.47 20.82
N ARG A 215 -13.53 -51.18 20.16
CA ARG A 215 -13.84 -50.95 18.74
C ARG A 215 -15.33 -50.83 18.43
N ALA A 216 -15.70 -49.83 17.65
CA ALA A 216 -16.97 -49.77 16.93
C ALA A 216 -16.77 -50.22 15.48
N ASN A 217 -17.25 -51.41 15.10
CA ASN A 217 -17.12 -51.97 13.75
C ASN A 217 -18.50 -52.07 13.08
N GLY A 218 -19.06 -50.94 12.68
CA GLY A 218 -20.43 -50.83 12.18
C GLY A 218 -21.52 -50.68 13.25
N GLY A 219 -21.21 -50.93 14.53
CA GLY A 219 -22.06 -50.62 15.68
C GLY A 219 -21.63 -49.35 16.43
N ASN A 220 -22.13 -49.16 17.65
CA ASN A 220 -21.85 -47.99 18.48
C ASN A 220 -21.13 -48.39 19.76
N VAL A 221 -20.08 -47.67 20.16
CA VAL A 221 -19.46 -47.77 21.48
C VAL A 221 -19.64 -46.42 22.17
N ALA A 222 -20.17 -46.40 23.40
CA ALA A 222 -20.28 -45.19 24.21
C ALA A 222 -19.59 -45.40 25.56
N VAL A 223 -18.67 -44.52 25.90
CA VAL A 223 -17.99 -44.50 27.21
C VAL A 223 -18.45 -43.27 27.97
N ALA A 224 -19.24 -43.49 29.01
CA ALA A 224 -19.83 -42.45 29.85
C ALA A 224 -19.20 -42.34 31.26
N GLY A 225 -18.16 -43.12 31.53
CA GLY A 225 -17.36 -43.09 32.77
C GLY A 225 -15.95 -42.55 32.53
N SER A 226 -15.11 -42.55 33.59
CA SER A 226 -13.70 -42.17 33.43
C SER A 226 -12.93 -43.27 32.70
N LEU A 227 -12.30 -42.94 31.57
CA LEU A 227 -11.53 -43.85 30.74
C LEU A 227 -10.02 -43.62 30.90
N THR A 228 -9.28 -44.67 31.20
CA THR A 228 -7.82 -44.71 31.00
C THR A 228 -7.53 -45.59 29.79
N ASN A 229 -7.01 -45.00 28.71
CA ASN A 229 -6.66 -45.73 27.50
C ASN A 229 -5.14 -45.84 27.35
N SER A 230 -4.59 -47.05 27.36
CA SER A 230 -3.22 -47.38 26.95
C SER A 230 -3.17 -48.23 25.67
N GLY A 231 -4.32 -48.77 25.23
CA GLY A 231 -4.48 -49.55 24.00
C GLY A 231 -5.04 -48.76 22.80
N LEU A 232 -5.90 -49.38 22.00
CA LEU A 232 -6.56 -48.83 20.81
C LEU A 232 -8.06 -48.56 21.06
N VAL A 233 -8.51 -47.34 20.79
CA VAL A 233 -9.92 -46.98 20.64
C VAL A 233 -10.20 -46.67 19.16
N GLN A 234 -11.08 -47.42 18.51
CA GLN A 234 -11.23 -47.37 17.05
C GLN A 234 -12.69 -47.33 16.58
N ALA A 235 -13.01 -46.39 15.70
CA ALA A 235 -14.23 -46.41 14.89
C ALA A 235 -13.93 -46.89 13.47
N LEU A 236 -14.55 -47.98 13.02
CA LEU A 236 -14.30 -48.64 11.73
C LEU A 236 -15.59 -48.75 10.91
N GLY A 237 -15.48 -48.53 9.59
CA GLY A 237 -16.63 -48.61 8.68
C GLY A 237 -17.73 -47.63 9.12
N SER A 238 -19.00 -48.01 9.14
CA SER A 238 -20.06 -47.10 9.64
C SER A 238 -20.15 -46.99 11.17
N GLY A 239 -19.19 -47.53 11.91
CA GLY A 239 -19.22 -47.55 13.38
C GLY A 239 -18.93 -46.19 14.01
N ALA A 240 -19.45 -45.98 15.22
CA ALA A 240 -19.26 -44.75 15.99
C ALA A 240 -18.75 -45.00 17.42
N VAL A 241 -17.76 -44.23 17.85
CA VAL A 241 -17.30 -44.21 19.26
C VAL A 241 -17.60 -42.85 19.88
N THR A 242 -18.38 -42.84 20.96
CA THR A 242 -18.65 -41.66 21.78
C THR A 242 -17.85 -41.72 23.08
N LEU A 243 -17.07 -40.68 23.36
CA LEU A 243 -16.34 -40.51 24.61
C LEU A 243 -16.87 -39.28 25.34
N SER A 244 -17.21 -39.43 26.61
CA SER A 244 -17.62 -38.35 27.50
C SER A 244 -16.95 -38.47 28.88
N GLY A 245 -17.00 -37.40 29.67
CA GLY A 245 -16.39 -37.37 30.99
C GLY A 245 -14.86 -37.23 30.93
N ASN A 246 -14.14 -37.87 31.86
CA ASN A 246 -12.68 -37.74 31.95
C ASN A 246 -11.98 -38.87 31.17
N VAL A 247 -11.14 -38.54 30.19
CA VAL A 247 -10.33 -39.50 29.44
C VAL A 247 -8.85 -39.19 29.63
N LEU A 248 -8.08 -40.15 30.14
CA LEU A 248 -6.62 -40.15 30.11
C LEU A 248 -6.16 -41.05 28.96
N ASN A 249 -5.59 -40.47 27.91
CA ASN A 249 -5.13 -41.19 26.74
C ASN A 249 -3.59 -41.26 26.68
N ALA A 250 -3.06 -42.48 26.79
CA ALA A 250 -1.69 -42.87 26.46
C ALA A 250 -1.62 -43.86 25.28
N GLY A 251 -2.77 -44.31 24.79
CA GLY A 251 -2.92 -45.20 23.64
C GLY A 251 -3.24 -44.47 22.33
N MET A 252 -3.75 -45.21 21.34
CA MET A 252 -4.21 -44.71 20.05
C MET A 252 -5.73 -44.50 20.07
N ILE A 253 -6.21 -43.41 19.50
CA ILE A 253 -7.62 -43.16 19.22
C ILE A 253 -7.74 -42.84 17.73
N GLU A 254 -8.55 -43.57 16.98
CA GLU A 254 -8.68 -43.33 15.54
C GLU A 254 -10.08 -43.61 14.98
N ALA A 255 -10.40 -42.94 13.88
CA ALA A 255 -11.51 -43.28 13.01
C ALA A 255 -11.02 -43.63 11.60
N VAL A 256 -11.46 -44.78 11.08
CA VAL A 256 -11.12 -45.33 9.77
C VAL A 256 -12.42 -45.71 9.03
N GLY A 257 -12.95 -44.77 8.26
CA GLY A 257 -14.28 -44.82 7.66
C GLY A 257 -15.45 -44.54 8.61
N GLY A 258 -15.22 -44.55 9.93
CA GLY A 258 -16.22 -44.33 10.99
C GLY A 258 -16.20 -42.95 11.63
N GLY A 259 -16.94 -42.80 12.74
CA GLY A 259 -17.11 -41.55 13.48
C GLY A 259 -16.61 -41.58 14.93
N LEU A 260 -15.90 -40.55 15.36
CA LEU A 260 -15.65 -40.24 16.76
C LEU A 260 -16.59 -39.12 17.21
N VAL A 261 -17.06 -39.17 18.44
CA VAL A 261 -17.85 -38.12 19.07
C VAL A 261 -17.26 -37.80 20.44
N PHE A 262 -16.86 -36.55 20.64
CA PHE A 262 -16.49 -36.02 21.95
C PHE A 262 -17.65 -35.19 22.46
N ASP A 263 -18.22 -35.62 23.58
CA ASP A 263 -19.43 -35.04 24.17
C ASP A 263 -19.18 -34.74 25.65
N ASP A 264 -19.11 -33.46 26.01
CA ASP A 264 -18.72 -33.02 27.36
C ASP A 264 -17.42 -33.71 27.87
N LEU A 265 -16.40 -33.74 27.00
CA LEU A 265 -15.18 -34.53 27.21
C LEU A 265 -14.03 -33.70 27.80
N ALA A 266 -13.44 -34.15 28.90
CA ALA A 266 -12.15 -33.70 29.41
C ALA A 266 -11.05 -34.74 29.09
N LEU A 267 -10.32 -34.51 28.00
CA LEU A 267 -9.27 -35.38 27.48
C LEU A 267 -7.88 -34.88 27.85
N THR A 268 -7.11 -35.68 28.60
CA THR A 268 -5.66 -35.54 28.71
C THR A 268 -4.99 -36.53 27.76
N ASN A 269 -4.46 -36.01 26.65
CA ASN A 269 -3.79 -36.78 25.63
C ASN A 269 -2.27 -36.63 25.78
N THR A 270 -1.61 -37.69 26.23
CA THR A 270 -0.19 -37.69 26.66
C THR A 270 0.81 -37.69 25.50
N GLY A 271 0.65 -36.74 24.57
CA GLY A 271 1.52 -36.56 23.40
C GLY A 271 1.23 -37.49 22.23
N ARG A 272 0.09 -38.21 22.24
CA ARG A 272 -0.33 -39.08 21.13
C ARG A 272 -1.11 -38.31 20.07
N THR A 273 -1.27 -38.94 18.90
CA THR A 273 -2.11 -38.43 17.81
C THR A 273 -3.46 -39.12 17.82
N ILE A 274 -4.54 -38.34 17.77
CA ILE A 274 -5.89 -38.80 17.45
C ILE A 274 -6.05 -38.67 15.93
N THR A 275 -6.27 -39.79 15.24
CA THR A 275 -6.31 -39.81 13.77
C THR A 275 -7.74 -39.89 13.25
N ILE A 276 -8.11 -38.95 12.38
CA ILE A 276 -9.36 -38.97 11.62
C ILE A 276 -8.96 -39.25 10.17
N ALA A 277 -9.04 -40.52 9.76
CA ALA A 277 -8.59 -40.93 8.43
C ALA A 277 -9.51 -40.40 7.32
N ASP A 278 -9.15 -40.71 6.07
CA ASP A 278 -9.95 -40.34 4.90
C ASP A 278 -11.40 -40.87 5.03
N GLY A 279 -12.38 -40.00 4.75
CA GLY A 279 -13.81 -40.31 4.86
C GLY A 279 -14.37 -40.39 6.29
N SER A 280 -13.54 -40.18 7.32
CA SER A 280 -13.94 -40.23 8.72
C SER A 280 -14.27 -38.86 9.31
N GLU A 281 -14.88 -38.87 10.49
CA GLU A 281 -15.27 -37.65 11.18
C GLU A 281 -15.04 -37.70 12.69
N LEU A 282 -14.53 -36.62 13.27
CA LEU A 282 -14.66 -36.31 14.70
C LEU A 282 -15.71 -35.22 14.88
N THR A 283 -16.77 -35.50 15.65
CA THR A 283 -17.76 -34.49 16.05
C THR A 283 -17.46 -34.00 17.46
N LEU A 284 -17.46 -32.68 17.66
CA LEU A 284 -17.37 -32.05 18.98
C LEU A 284 -18.74 -31.49 19.39
N SER A 285 -19.21 -31.82 20.59
CA SER A 285 -20.43 -31.28 21.20
C SER A 285 -20.25 -30.98 22.69
N GLY A 286 -20.95 -29.97 23.20
CA GLY A 286 -20.88 -29.58 24.60
C GLY A 286 -19.55 -28.91 24.99
N THR A 287 -19.10 -29.14 26.22
CA THR A 287 -17.88 -28.54 26.78
C THR A 287 -16.72 -29.53 26.67
N ASN A 288 -15.78 -29.27 25.77
CA ASN A 288 -14.63 -30.13 25.54
C ASN A 288 -13.33 -29.46 25.97
N SER A 289 -12.46 -30.21 26.64
CA SER A 289 -11.09 -29.81 26.94
C SER A 289 -10.13 -30.88 26.43
N VAL A 290 -9.13 -30.46 25.65
CA VAL A 290 -8.07 -31.33 25.16
C VAL A 290 -6.73 -30.78 25.62
N VAL A 291 -6.01 -31.57 26.41
CA VAL A 291 -4.69 -31.24 26.94
C VAL A 291 -3.66 -32.14 26.29
N GLY A 292 -2.68 -31.56 25.59
CA GLY A 292 -1.56 -32.26 24.97
C GLY A 292 -1.87 -33.00 23.66
N GLY A 293 -0.80 -33.36 22.95
CA GLY A 293 -0.85 -34.18 21.73
C GLY A 293 -1.49 -33.48 20.53
N ALA A 294 -1.97 -34.25 19.55
CA ALA A 294 -2.52 -33.71 18.31
C ALA A 294 -3.81 -34.41 17.88
N ILE A 295 -4.71 -33.66 17.25
CA ILE A 295 -5.87 -34.15 16.49
C ILE A 295 -5.53 -33.94 15.01
N VAL A 296 -5.50 -35.01 14.21
CA VAL A 296 -5.05 -34.96 12.82
C VAL A 296 -6.11 -35.54 11.89
N ALA A 297 -6.70 -34.69 11.06
CA ALA A 297 -7.60 -35.07 9.99
C ALA A 297 -6.82 -35.26 8.67
N GLN A 298 -7.02 -36.40 8.00
CA GLN A 298 -6.30 -36.80 6.78
C GLN A 298 -7.23 -36.94 5.59
N GLY A 299 -6.76 -36.55 4.39
CA GLY A 299 -7.57 -36.66 3.17
C GLY A 299 -8.88 -35.86 3.28
N THR A 300 -10.01 -36.54 3.11
CA THR A 300 -11.37 -36.00 3.30
C THR A 300 -11.90 -36.14 4.73
N GLY A 301 -11.09 -36.69 5.65
CA GLY A 301 -11.40 -36.70 7.08
C GLY A 301 -11.55 -35.29 7.63
N GLN A 302 -12.43 -35.09 8.60
CA GLN A 302 -12.71 -33.75 9.16
C GLN A 302 -13.06 -33.76 10.65
N VAL A 303 -12.71 -32.66 11.33
CA VAL A 303 -13.30 -32.30 12.63
C VAL A 303 -14.52 -31.43 12.37
N ARG A 304 -15.69 -31.83 12.85
CA ARG A 304 -16.97 -31.14 12.58
C ARG A 304 -17.60 -30.59 13.85
N ILE A 305 -17.96 -29.31 13.80
CA ILE A 305 -18.66 -28.59 14.87
C ILE A 305 -20.02 -28.14 14.35
N ARG A 306 -21.10 -28.62 14.96
CA ARG A 306 -22.49 -28.41 14.48
C ARG A 306 -23.38 -27.62 15.44
N GLN A 307 -22.94 -27.45 16.68
CA GLN A 307 -23.67 -26.78 17.75
C GLN A 307 -22.70 -25.91 18.55
N ASN A 308 -23.20 -25.21 19.57
CA ASN A 308 -22.35 -24.47 20.48
C ASN A 308 -21.39 -25.44 21.14
N THR A 309 -20.12 -25.08 21.17
CA THR A 309 -19.07 -25.90 21.75
C THR A 309 -18.07 -24.99 22.43
N ASP A 310 -17.85 -25.22 23.71
CA ASP A 310 -16.72 -24.58 24.40
C ASP A 310 -15.54 -25.54 24.29
N LEU A 311 -14.43 -25.04 23.75
CA LEU A 311 -13.25 -25.84 23.44
C LEU A 311 -12.04 -25.22 24.13
N THR A 312 -11.51 -25.91 25.12
CA THR A 312 -10.22 -25.56 25.73
C THR A 312 -9.13 -26.43 25.10
N LEU A 313 -8.12 -25.80 24.51
CA LEU A 313 -6.94 -26.47 23.99
C LEU A 313 -5.73 -26.03 24.82
N LEU A 314 -5.09 -26.97 25.51
CA LEU A 314 -3.88 -26.69 26.28
C LEU A 314 -2.75 -27.54 25.72
N ASP A 315 -1.74 -26.90 25.12
CA ASP A 315 -0.59 -27.58 24.48
C ASP A 315 -1.00 -28.66 23.46
N ALA A 316 -2.13 -28.47 22.78
CA ALA A 316 -2.69 -29.38 21.79
C ALA A 316 -2.73 -28.73 20.39
N THR A 317 -2.45 -29.53 19.37
CA THR A 317 -2.49 -29.09 17.95
C THR A 317 -3.65 -29.73 17.22
N ILE A 318 -4.37 -28.96 16.40
CA ILE A 318 -5.35 -29.48 15.43
C ILE A 318 -4.76 -29.33 14.03
N ALA A 319 -4.59 -30.43 13.30
CA ALA A 319 -4.09 -30.41 11.93
C ALA A 319 -5.14 -30.98 10.96
N GLY A 320 -5.12 -30.47 9.72
CA GLY A 320 -6.09 -30.83 8.69
C GLY A 320 -7.40 -30.03 8.75
N THR A 321 -8.47 -30.60 8.21
CA THR A 321 -9.74 -29.89 7.99
C THR A 321 -10.60 -29.82 9.25
N VAL A 322 -10.94 -28.60 9.65
CA VAL A 322 -12.00 -28.31 10.62
C VAL A 322 -13.16 -27.62 9.89
N PHE A 323 -14.37 -28.13 10.05
CA PHE A 323 -15.57 -27.58 9.45
C PHE A 323 -16.59 -27.21 10.53
N GLN A 324 -16.80 -25.92 10.69
CA GLN A 324 -17.81 -25.34 11.58
C GLN A 324 -18.92 -24.76 10.71
N SER A 325 -20.16 -25.22 10.88
CA SER A 325 -21.26 -24.73 10.05
C SER A 325 -22.60 -24.71 10.76
N HIS A 326 -23.46 -23.77 10.36
CA HIS A 326 -24.83 -23.76 10.83
C HIS A 326 -25.88 -23.43 9.77
N LEU A 327 -26.86 -24.33 9.64
CA LEU A 327 -28.04 -24.18 8.80
C LEU A 327 -29.32 -23.78 9.56
N ASP A 328 -29.36 -23.59 10.89
CA ASP A 328 -30.65 -23.49 11.62
C ASP A 328 -30.70 -22.60 12.90
N SER A 329 -29.57 -22.12 13.45
CA SER A 329 -29.48 -21.30 14.69
C SER A 329 -28.13 -20.52 14.68
N PRO A 330 -27.82 -19.64 15.64
CA PRO A 330 -26.45 -19.14 15.84
C PRO A 330 -25.60 -20.16 16.61
N THR A 331 -24.36 -20.39 16.16
CA THR A 331 -23.39 -21.24 16.88
C THR A 331 -22.04 -20.57 17.03
N ALA A 332 -21.45 -20.70 18.22
CA ALA A 332 -20.10 -20.27 18.52
C ALA A 332 -19.24 -21.44 19.00
N THR A 333 -17.97 -21.42 18.60
CA THR A 333 -16.92 -22.19 19.25
C THR A 333 -16.09 -21.23 20.09
N THR A 334 -16.15 -21.36 21.43
CA THR A 334 -15.32 -20.54 22.32
C THR A 334 -14.00 -21.26 22.54
N ILE A 335 -12.90 -20.65 22.11
CA ILE A 335 -11.54 -21.07 22.42
C ILE A 335 -11.10 -20.39 23.71
N HIS A 336 -10.72 -21.19 24.68
CA HIS A 336 -10.05 -20.74 25.90
C HIS A 336 -8.55 -21.01 25.77
N GLY A 337 -7.74 -19.96 25.65
CA GLY A 337 -6.28 -20.05 25.50
C GLY A 337 -5.78 -20.02 24.05
N ALA A 338 -4.65 -20.66 23.78
CA ALA A 338 -4.03 -20.69 22.45
C ALA A 338 -4.65 -21.80 21.57
N LEU A 339 -4.92 -21.48 20.31
CA LEU A 339 -5.26 -22.45 19.26
C LEU A 339 -4.03 -22.66 18.38
N ILE A 340 -3.47 -23.87 18.34
CA ILE A 340 -2.42 -24.23 17.39
C ILE A 340 -3.08 -25.02 16.25
N HIS A 341 -3.10 -24.46 15.05
CA HIS A 341 -3.78 -25.06 13.90
C HIS A 341 -2.91 -25.10 12.63
N ASP A 342 -2.75 -26.30 12.08
CA ASP A 342 -1.91 -26.61 10.92
C ASP A 342 -2.74 -27.25 9.78
N GLY A 343 -3.79 -26.56 9.35
CA GLY A 343 -4.67 -27.03 8.27
C GLY A 343 -5.63 -25.94 7.79
N THR A 344 -6.86 -26.31 7.43
CA THR A 344 -7.93 -25.36 7.08
C THR A 344 -9.07 -25.44 8.09
N TRP A 345 -9.38 -24.34 8.78
CA TRP A 345 -10.57 -24.20 9.61
C TRP A 345 -11.58 -23.34 8.89
N THR A 346 -12.62 -23.95 8.35
CA THR A 346 -13.71 -23.23 7.69
C THR A 346 -14.80 -22.88 8.69
N VAL A 347 -15.04 -21.58 8.88
CA VAL A 347 -16.18 -21.04 9.62
C VAL A 347 -17.24 -20.66 8.60
N SER A 348 -18.23 -21.54 8.40
CA SER A 348 -19.20 -21.44 7.31
C SER A 348 -20.59 -21.06 7.82
N ALA A 349 -21.02 -19.82 7.59
CA ALA A 349 -22.39 -19.39 7.86
C ALA A 349 -23.32 -19.69 6.67
N GLY A 350 -24.51 -20.24 6.93
CA GLY A 350 -25.50 -20.58 5.89
C GLY A 350 -26.82 -19.83 6.04
N SER A 351 -27.63 -19.82 4.98
CA SER A 351 -29.00 -19.30 5.03
C SER A 351 -29.88 -20.28 5.82
N GLY A 352 -29.85 -20.18 7.14
CA GLY A 352 -30.74 -21.00 7.92
C GLY A 352 -32.20 -20.59 7.80
N ARG A 353 -33.07 -21.19 8.61
CA ARG A 353 -34.51 -20.89 8.60
C ARG A 353 -34.83 -19.41 8.88
N TYR A 354 -33.90 -18.67 9.48
CA TYR A 354 -34.01 -17.27 9.91
C TYR A 354 -33.01 -16.35 9.18
N SER A 355 -33.32 -15.05 9.09
CA SER A 355 -32.38 -14.02 8.61
C SER A 355 -31.49 -13.55 9.77
N GLY A 356 -30.23 -13.21 9.51
CA GLY A 356 -29.28 -12.76 10.52
C GLY A 356 -28.55 -13.87 11.27
N ASN A 357 -28.41 -15.06 10.67
CA ASN A 357 -27.66 -16.16 11.27
C ASN A 357 -26.16 -15.87 11.27
N TYR A 358 -25.45 -16.27 12.32
CA TYR A 358 -23.99 -16.21 12.35
C TYR A 358 -23.36 -17.54 12.76
N THR A 359 -22.12 -17.74 12.34
CA THR A 359 -21.24 -18.80 12.82
C THR A 359 -19.94 -18.15 13.24
N ALA A 360 -19.55 -18.31 14.51
CA ALA A 360 -18.43 -17.59 15.10
C ALA A 360 -17.35 -18.54 15.66
N LEU A 361 -16.09 -18.25 15.35
CA LEU A 361 -14.96 -18.70 16.16
C LEU A 361 -14.60 -17.58 17.14
N ARG A 362 -14.68 -17.86 18.43
CA ARG A 362 -14.59 -16.86 19.49
C ARG A 362 -13.41 -17.14 20.40
N PHE A 363 -12.62 -16.14 20.72
CA PHE A 363 -11.50 -16.25 21.66
C PHE A 363 -11.83 -15.53 22.96
N ALA A 364 -11.69 -16.23 24.08
CA ALA A 364 -11.93 -15.70 25.42
C ALA A 364 -10.61 -15.33 26.11
N GLY A 365 -10.42 -14.04 26.40
CA GLY A 365 -9.20 -13.53 27.03
C GLY A 365 -8.01 -13.46 26.08
N ASP A 366 -6.80 -13.31 26.64
CA ASP A 366 -5.58 -13.30 25.85
C ASP A 366 -5.35 -14.67 25.19
N ALA A 367 -5.14 -14.66 23.88
CA ALA A 367 -5.05 -15.87 23.07
C ALA A 367 -4.04 -15.72 21.92
N MET A 368 -3.61 -16.85 21.38
CA MET A 368 -2.73 -16.91 20.20
C MET A 368 -3.31 -17.91 19.20
N LEU A 369 -3.41 -17.50 17.94
CA LEU A 369 -3.77 -18.35 16.81
C LEU A 369 -2.49 -18.92 16.15
N GLY A 370 -1.83 -19.84 16.84
CA GLY A 370 -0.58 -20.45 16.38
C GLY A 370 -0.73 -21.46 15.24
N GLY A 371 0.41 -21.91 14.71
CA GLY A 371 0.47 -22.84 13.58
C GLY A 371 0.68 -22.13 12.23
N ALA A 372 0.77 -22.92 11.16
CA ALA A 372 0.93 -22.45 9.78
C ALA A 372 -0.35 -22.62 8.93
N GLY A 373 -1.48 -22.87 9.58
CA GLY A 373 -2.77 -23.10 8.94
C GLY A 373 -3.49 -21.84 8.45
N GLU A 374 -4.74 -22.03 8.07
CA GLU A 374 -5.66 -20.96 7.67
C GLU A 374 -7.03 -21.07 8.37
N ILE A 375 -7.60 -19.91 8.72
CA ILE A 375 -9.02 -19.75 8.99
C ILE A 375 -9.69 -19.18 7.74
N VAL A 376 -10.77 -19.82 7.31
CA VAL A 376 -11.58 -19.41 6.16
C VAL A 376 -12.96 -19.00 6.65
N LEU A 377 -13.24 -17.69 6.61
CA LEU A 377 -14.57 -17.15 6.85
C LEU A 377 -15.39 -17.27 5.56
N ALA A 378 -16.40 -18.14 5.57
CA ALA A 378 -17.18 -18.47 4.39
C ALA A 378 -18.67 -18.25 4.64
N VAL A 379 -19.36 -17.76 3.62
CA VAL A 379 -20.83 -17.65 3.63
C VAL A 379 -21.36 -18.43 2.45
N GLN A 380 -22.21 -19.43 2.73
CA GLN A 380 -22.87 -20.25 1.71
C GLN A 380 -23.78 -19.39 0.82
N PRO A 381 -24.10 -19.81 -0.42
CA PRO A 381 -25.06 -19.11 -1.27
C PRO A 381 -26.39 -18.86 -0.53
N LEU A 382 -26.81 -17.59 -0.46
CA LEU A 382 -27.99 -17.19 0.31
C LEU A 382 -29.22 -17.08 -0.60
N ALA A 383 -30.38 -17.51 -0.08
CA ALA A 383 -31.66 -17.18 -0.71
C ALA A 383 -31.93 -15.67 -0.65
N VAL A 384 -32.65 -15.14 -1.65
CA VAL A 384 -32.99 -13.71 -1.75
C VAL A 384 -33.62 -13.20 -0.44
N GLY A 385 -33.09 -12.10 0.10
CA GLY A 385 -33.60 -11.46 1.31
C GLY A 385 -33.13 -12.07 2.64
N ARG A 386 -32.17 -13.00 2.63
CA ARG A 386 -31.54 -13.54 3.85
C ARG A 386 -30.10 -13.06 4.00
N SER A 387 -29.67 -12.81 5.23
CA SER A 387 -28.27 -12.51 5.59
C SER A 387 -27.69 -13.59 6.50
N ALA A 388 -26.39 -13.87 6.32
CA ALA A 388 -25.62 -14.68 7.24
C ALA A 388 -24.16 -14.19 7.28
N THR A 389 -23.50 -14.33 8.43
CA THR A 389 -22.14 -13.80 8.65
C THR A 389 -21.25 -14.84 9.33
N ALA A 390 -20.06 -15.08 8.76
CA ALA A 390 -18.99 -15.82 9.43
C ALA A 390 -18.13 -14.84 10.24
N LEU A 391 -17.83 -15.17 11.49
CA LEU A 391 -17.21 -14.24 12.43
C LEU A 391 -15.98 -14.84 13.10
N LEU A 392 -14.96 -14.00 13.29
CA LEU A 392 -13.85 -14.22 14.20
C LEU A 392 -13.93 -13.18 15.32
N LEU A 393 -14.29 -13.61 16.53
CA LEU A 393 -14.59 -12.72 17.65
C LEU A 393 -13.53 -12.84 18.76
N VAL A 394 -13.24 -11.74 19.44
CA VAL A 394 -12.40 -11.70 20.64
C VAL A 394 -13.21 -11.00 21.73
N ASP A 395 -13.64 -11.73 22.76
CA ASP A 395 -14.56 -11.17 23.76
C ASP A 395 -13.90 -10.15 24.69
N SER A 396 -12.64 -10.42 25.03
CA SER A 396 -11.82 -9.65 25.95
C SER A 396 -10.35 -10.01 25.75
N GLY A 397 -9.43 -9.16 26.20
CA GLY A 397 -7.99 -9.39 26.03
C GLY A 397 -7.51 -9.15 24.60
N THR A 398 -6.36 -9.71 24.26
CA THR A 398 -5.73 -9.57 22.93
C THR A 398 -5.53 -10.93 22.25
N LEU A 399 -6.03 -11.07 21.03
CA LEU A 399 -5.68 -12.17 20.15
C LEU A 399 -4.41 -11.82 19.36
N ILE A 400 -3.39 -12.68 19.40
CA ILE A 400 -2.21 -12.59 18.54
C ILE A 400 -2.38 -13.55 17.37
N HIS A 401 -2.39 -13.02 16.15
CA HIS A 401 -2.34 -13.78 14.90
C HIS A 401 -0.89 -13.75 14.36
N PRO A 402 -0.05 -14.76 14.64
CA PRO A 402 1.38 -14.78 14.34
C PRO A 402 1.70 -14.89 12.85
N ALA A 403 2.95 -14.59 12.52
CA ALA A 403 3.50 -14.81 11.19
C ALA A 403 3.43 -16.30 10.78
N GLY A 404 2.97 -16.57 9.56
CA GLY A 404 2.82 -17.92 9.01
C GLY A 404 1.39 -18.45 8.98
N HIS A 405 0.47 -17.86 9.76
CA HIS A 405 -0.95 -18.18 9.71
C HIS A 405 -1.72 -17.21 8.80
N THR A 406 -2.83 -17.68 8.22
CA THR A 406 -3.70 -16.89 7.34
C THR A 406 -5.15 -16.83 7.83
N ILE A 407 -5.79 -15.66 7.77
CA ILE A 407 -7.25 -15.51 7.90
C ILE A 407 -7.75 -14.98 6.57
N ARG A 408 -8.74 -15.62 5.95
CA ARG A 408 -9.26 -15.18 4.65
C ARG A 408 -10.75 -15.37 4.47
N GLY A 409 -11.32 -14.79 3.42
CA GLY A 409 -12.70 -15.00 3.00
C GLY A 409 -13.57 -13.75 3.13
N ARG A 410 -14.83 -13.94 3.54
CA ARG A 410 -15.84 -12.90 3.79
C ARG A 410 -16.47 -13.05 5.17
N GLY A 411 -16.81 -11.94 5.82
CA GLY A 411 -17.40 -11.94 7.15
C GLY A 411 -16.96 -10.76 7.99
N GLY A 412 -16.88 -10.97 9.30
CA GLY A 412 -16.43 -9.98 10.27
C GLY A 412 -15.28 -10.51 11.14
N ILE A 413 -14.34 -9.64 11.45
CA ILE A 413 -13.30 -9.83 12.46
C ILE A 413 -13.51 -8.76 13.53
N LEU A 414 -13.46 -9.18 14.80
CA LEU A 414 -13.85 -8.41 15.98
C LEU A 414 -15.35 -8.08 16.01
N ASP A 415 -15.94 -7.48 14.96
CA ASP A 415 -17.38 -7.21 14.83
C ASP A 415 -17.97 -6.53 16.09
N ASN A 416 -17.30 -5.47 16.55
CA ASN A 416 -17.60 -4.71 17.76
C ASN A 416 -17.55 -5.56 19.06
N ALA A 417 -16.75 -6.63 19.09
CA ALA A 417 -16.46 -7.39 20.31
C ALA A 417 -15.47 -6.68 21.24
N GLY A 418 -15.47 -7.07 22.52
CA GLY A 418 -14.76 -6.37 23.60
C GLY A 418 -13.24 -6.60 23.68
N GLY A 419 -12.63 -7.30 22.74
CA GLY A 419 -11.18 -7.57 22.69
C GLY A 419 -10.45 -6.92 21.52
N SER A 420 -9.12 -7.01 21.54
CA SER A 420 -8.21 -6.46 20.53
C SER A 420 -7.55 -7.56 19.70
N LEU A 421 -7.06 -7.23 18.50
CA LEU A 421 -6.33 -8.17 17.62
C LEU A 421 -5.00 -7.56 17.15
N VAL A 422 -3.92 -8.32 17.31
CA VAL A 422 -2.60 -8.03 16.73
C VAL A 422 -2.35 -9.00 15.57
N ASN A 423 -2.38 -8.48 14.34
CA ASN A 423 -2.12 -9.25 13.12
C ASN A 423 -0.63 -9.21 12.74
N GLN A 424 0.14 -10.26 12.98
CA GLN A 424 1.49 -10.48 12.44
C GLN A 424 1.48 -11.44 11.23
N GLY A 425 0.38 -12.15 11.02
CA GLY A 425 0.15 -13.05 9.89
C GLY A 425 -0.42 -12.35 8.66
N THR A 426 -1.23 -13.09 7.89
CA THR A 426 -1.86 -12.59 6.66
C THR A 426 -3.38 -12.59 6.78
N ILE A 427 -4.02 -11.43 6.58
CA ILE A 427 -5.48 -11.30 6.48
C ILE A 427 -5.85 -10.98 5.02
N ILE A 428 -6.75 -11.75 4.42
CA ILE A 428 -7.10 -11.61 2.99
C ILE A 428 -8.62 -11.52 2.77
N ALA A 429 -9.08 -10.44 2.15
CA ALA A 429 -10.39 -10.38 1.53
C ALA A 429 -10.31 -10.90 0.08
N ASP A 430 -10.42 -12.21 -0.09
CA ASP A 430 -10.33 -12.89 -1.41
C ASP A 430 -11.68 -13.00 -2.12
N THR A 431 -12.78 -12.94 -1.36
CA THR A 431 -14.16 -13.12 -1.82
C THR A 431 -15.07 -12.23 -0.99
N GLY A 432 -16.06 -11.58 -1.61
CA GLY A 432 -17.05 -10.76 -0.88
C GLY A 432 -16.43 -9.65 0.00
N THR A 433 -17.14 -9.24 1.05
CA THR A 433 -16.68 -8.22 2.01
C THR A 433 -16.18 -8.89 3.29
N LEU A 434 -15.00 -8.48 3.75
CA LEU A 434 -14.43 -8.78 5.06
C LEU A 434 -14.31 -7.47 5.84
N THR A 435 -15.00 -7.35 6.97
CA THR A 435 -14.96 -6.15 7.81
C THR A 435 -14.13 -6.43 9.07
N ILE A 436 -13.26 -5.49 9.43
CA ILE A 436 -12.52 -5.46 10.69
C ILE A 436 -13.06 -4.29 11.50
N ASP A 437 -13.70 -4.62 12.63
CA ASP A 437 -14.46 -3.67 13.45
C ASP A 437 -14.13 -3.85 14.94
N PRO A 438 -13.02 -3.30 15.45
CA PRO A 438 -12.77 -3.21 16.89
C PRO A 438 -13.81 -2.32 17.58
N ALA A 439 -14.29 -2.73 18.76
CA ALA A 439 -15.13 -1.88 19.59
C ALA A 439 -14.42 -0.61 20.08
N ASP A 440 -15.19 0.37 20.54
CA ASP A 440 -14.67 1.57 21.20
C ASP A 440 -13.73 1.23 22.36
N GLY A 441 -12.51 1.79 22.33
CA GLY A 441 -11.46 1.53 23.31
C GLY A 441 -10.66 0.23 23.08
N GLN A 442 -11.02 -0.56 22.06
CA GLN A 442 -10.23 -1.70 21.57
C GLN A 442 -9.42 -1.32 20.34
N SER A 443 -8.51 -2.21 19.95
CA SER A 443 -7.61 -1.96 18.82
C SER A 443 -7.46 -3.13 17.87
N PHE A 444 -7.29 -2.80 16.59
CA PHE A 444 -6.69 -3.68 15.60
C PHE A 444 -5.31 -3.13 15.23
N ARG A 445 -4.27 -3.94 15.43
CA ARG A 445 -2.88 -3.58 15.10
C ARG A 445 -2.35 -4.51 14.01
N ASN A 446 -2.18 -3.99 12.80
CA ASN A 446 -1.59 -4.71 11.68
C ASN A 446 -0.06 -4.61 11.69
N GLN A 447 0.63 -5.70 11.94
CA GLN A 447 2.09 -5.86 11.86
C GLN A 447 2.54 -6.78 10.70
N GLY A 448 1.60 -7.53 10.12
CA GLY A 448 1.80 -8.41 8.97
C GLY A 448 1.17 -7.83 7.70
N LEU A 449 0.41 -8.65 6.97
CA LEU A 449 -0.28 -8.26 5.74
C LEU A 449 -1.79 -8.25 5.97
N ALA A 450 -2.46 -7.20 5.49
CA ALA A 450 -3.90 -7.16 5.29
C ALA A 450 -4.18 -6.75 3.83
N GLU A 451 -4.73 -7.64 3.02
CA GLU A 451 -4.82 -7.50 1.56
C GLU A 451 -6.23 -7.80 1.05
N ALA A 452 -6.71 -7.01 0.08
CA ALA A 452 -7.89 -7.36 -0.70
C ALA A 452 -7.45 -7.85 -2.08
N THR A 453 -7.59 -9.16 -2.37
CA THR A 453 -7.13 -9.78 -3.63
C THR A 453 -8.24 -9.96 -4.69
N GLY A 454 -9.47 -9.58 -4.35
CA GLY A 454 -10.66 -9.75 -5.18
C GLY A 454 -11.98 -9.48 -4.44
N GLY A 455 -11.94 -9.46 -3.10
CA GLY A 455 -13.01 -8.95 -2.25
C GLY A 455 -12.85 -7.48 -1.87
N SER A 456 -13.61 -7.05 -0.86
CA SER A 456 -13.50 -5.76 -0.20
C SER A 456 -13.08 -5.96 1.26
N LEU A 457 -12.03 -5.27 1.69
CA LEU A 457 -11.56 -5.23 3.07
C LEU A 457 -11.91 -3.88 3.68
N ILE A 458 -12.75 -3.88 4.71
CA ILE A 458 -13.23 -2.65 5.36
C ILE A 458 -12.67 -2.57 6.77
N PHE A 459 -12.12 -1.41 7.12
CA PHE A 459 -11.65 -1.07 8.45
C PHE A 459 -12.56 0.01 9.03
N THR A 460 -13.20 -0.24 10.17
CA THR A 460 -14.14 0.68 10.83
C THR A 460 -14.08 0.51 12.34
N GLY A 461 -14.60 1.46 13.12
CA GLY A 461 -14.66 1.36 14.58
C GLY A 461 -13.30 1.47 15.30
N GLY A 462 -13.35 1.62 16.62
CA GLY A 462 -12.22 1.48 17.54
C GLY A 462 -10.93 2.21 17.12
N THR A 463 -9.77 1.66 17.52
CA THR A 463 -8.45 2.20 17.12
C THR A 463 -7.77 1.28 16.11
N ILE A 464 -7.42 1.80 14.94
CA ILE A 464 -6.78 1.04 13.88
C ILE A 464 -5.35 1.53 13.67
N VAL A 465 -4.38 0.63 13.85
CA VAL A 465 -2.95 0.92 13.73
C VAL A 465 -2.33 0.02 12.68
N ASN A 466 -1.72 0.61 11.65
CA ASN A 466 -0.94 -0.10 10.65
C ASN A 466 0.56 0.08 10.87
N GLU A 467 1.29 -1.01 11.03
CA GLU A 467 2.75 -1.12 11.14
C GLU A 467 3.35 -2.07 10.09
N GLY A 468 2.51 -2.93 9.51
CA GLY A 468 2.83 -3.82 8.40
C GLY A 468 2.39 -3.23 7.05
N THR A 469 1.70 -4.04 6.25
CA THR A 469 1.18 -3.64 4.93
C THR A 469 -0.33 -3.77 4.87
N ILE A 470 -0.99 -2.71 4.38
CA ILE A 470 -2.37 -2.74 3.91
C ILE A 470 -2.36 -2.53 2.40
N ARG A 471 -2.99 -3.44 1.67
CA ARG A 471 -2.92 -3.44 0.21
C ARG A 471 -4.28 -3.72 -0.45
N ALA A 472 -4.68 -2.85 -1.37
CA ALA A 472 -5.71 -3.15 -2.34
C ALA A 472 -5.06 -3.74 -3.61
N LYS A 473 -5.29 -5.02 -3.90
CA LYS A 473 -4.72 -5.73 -5.07
C LYS A 473 -5.84 -6.38 -5.89
N LEU A 474 -6.28 -5.78 -6.98
CA LEU A 474 -7.50 -6.18 -7.74
C LEU A 474 -8.82 -6.07 -6.94
N GLY A 475 -8.79 -6.13 -5.60
CA GLY A 475 -9.90 -5.87 -4.70
C GLY A 475 -9.95 -4.42 -4.21
N ALA A 476 -10.84 -4.17 -3.25
CA ALA A 476 -11.03 -2.86 -2.63
C ALA A 476 -10.60 -2.86 -1.16
N VAL A 477 -9.97 -1.79 -0.69
CA VAL A 477 -9.74 -1.52 0.74
C VAL A 477 -10.42 -0.21 1.10
N THR A 478 -11.26 -0.21 2.13
CA THR A 478 -11.87 1.00 2.69
C THR A 478 -11.36 1.22 4.11
N LEU A 479 -10.80 2.40 4.36
CA LEU A 479 -10.48 2.87 5.70
C LEU A 479 -11.59 3.82 6.14
N SER A 480 -12.02 3.70 7.39
CA SER A 480 -12.96 4.61 8.04
C SER A 480 -12.46 5.00 9.42
N GLU A 481 -12.89 6.17 9.91
CA GLU A 481 -12.58 6.70 11.24
C GLU A 481 -11.09 7.01 11.51
N ASN A 482 -10.66 6.95 12.78
CA ASN A 482 -9.32 7.31 13.20
C ASN A 482 -8.32 6.21 12.83
N PHE A 483 -7.32 6.56 12.03
CA PHE A 483 -6.36 5.63 11.49
C PHE A 483 -4.93 6.09 11.74
N LEU A 484 -4.11 5.27 12.40
CA LEU A 484 -2.68 5.53 12.55
C LEU A 484 -1.88 4.67 11.57
N ASN A 485 -1.19 5.30 10.62
CA ASN A 485 -0.31 4.61 9.70
C ASN A 485 1.17 4.85 10.03
N ALA A 486 1.82 3.77 10.46
CA ALA A 486 3.26 3.59 10.60
C ALA A 486 3.77 2.39 9.77
N GLY A 487 3.01 1.98 8.76
CA GLY A 487 3.29 0.87 7.85
C GLY A 487 3.34 1.32 6.39
N THR A 488 3.01 0.40 5.49
CA THR A 488 2.75 0.64 4.06
C THR A 488 1.25 0.60 3.81
N ILE A 489 0.75 1.56 3.03
CA ILE A 489 -0.60 1.53 2.45
C ILE A 489 -0.42 1.65 0.93
N GLU A 490 -0.97 0.72 0.16
CA GLU A 490 -0.81 0.75 -1.29
C GLU A 490 -2.03 0.20 -2.07
N ALA A 491 -2.28 0.77 -3.24
CA ALA A 491 -3.19 0.24 -4.25
C ALA A 491 -2.37 -0.21 -5.46
N VAL A 492 -2.51 -1.48 -5.85
CA VAL A 492 -1.71 -2.09 -6.92
C VAL A 492 -2.54 -2.98 -7.83
N GLY A 493 -2.08 -3.18 -9.07
CA GLY A 493 -2.68 -4.12 -10.01
C GLY A 493 -4.15 -3.83 -10.30
N GLY A 494 -4.59 -2.57 -10.28
CA GLY A 494 -5.99 -2.19 -10.47
C GLY A 494 -6.85 -2.26 -9.22
N GLY A 495 -6.24 -2.36 -8.03
CA GLY A 495 -6.95 -2.28 -6.76
C GLY A 495 -7.48 -0.87 -6.47
N ALA A 496 -8.53 -0.80 -5.63
CA ALA A 496 -9.15 0.45 -5.20
C ALA A 496 -8.95 0.68 -3.70
N LEU A 497 -8.40 1.84 -3.33
CA LEU A 497 -8.30 2.30 -1.96
C LEU A 497 -9.33 3.42 -1.74
N ALA A 498 -10.05 3.39 -0.63
CA ALA A 498 -11.04 4.40 -0.28
C ALA A 498 -10.83 4.87 1.15
N PHE A 499 -10.80 6.19 1.37
CA PHE A 499 -10.85 6.79 2.70
C PHE A 499 -12.21 7.45 2.87
N ASP A 500 -13.00 6.94 3.81
CA ASP A 500 -14.38 7.35 4.05
C ASP A 500 -14.54 7.84 5.49
N ASP A 501 -14.70 9.15 5.68
CA ASP A 501 -14.72 9.81 6.99
C ASP A 501 -13.47 9.49 7.86
N VAL A 502 -12.28 9.55 7.25
CA VAL A 502 -11.02 9.13 7.89
C VAL A 502 -10.22 10.28 8.49
N ALA A 503 -9.77 10.12 9.73
CA ALA A 503 -8.67 10.92 10.29
C ALA A 503 -7.37 10.11 10.30
N LEU A 504 -6.56 10.26 9.25
CA LEU A 504 -5.33 9.51 9.01
C LEU A 504 -4.12 10.29 9.53
N ILE A 505 -3.43 9.72 10.51
CA ILE A 505 -2.08 10.15 10.89
C ILE A 505 -1.09 9.26 10.14
N ASN A 506 -0.49 9.79 9.09
CA ASN A 506 0.47 9.10 8.25
C ASN A 506 1.89 9.53 8.65
N THR A 507 2.55 8.72 9.48
CA THR A 507 3.82 9.04 10.16
C THR A 507 5.04 9.11 9.22
N ASP A 508 5.03 10.10 8.32
CA ASP A 508 6.01 10.35 7.26
C ASP A 508 6.19 9.19 6.28
N ARG A 509 5.12 8.41 6.05
CA ARG A 509 5.11 7.28 5.10
C ARG A 509 4.51 7.68 3.76
N THR A 510 4.78 6.84 2.75
CA THR A 510 4.21 7.00 1.42
C THR A 510 2.99 6.08 1.25
N ILE A 511 1.87 6.66 0.84
CA ILE A 511 0.69 5.95 0.34
C ILE A 511 0.84 5.85 -1.17
N THR A 512 0.96 4.63 -1.71
CA THR A 512 1.27 4.43 -3.12
C THR A 512 0.04 4.02 -3.91
N ILE A 513 -0.20 4.66 -5.04
CA ILE A 513 -1.27 4.35 -5.99
C ILE A 513 -0.58 3.98 -7.30
N ALA A 514 -0.37 2.69 -7.51
CA ALA A 514 0.36 2.22 -8.68
C ALA A 514 -0.48 2.33 -9.97
N ASP A 515 0.17 2.07 -11.10
CA ASP A 515 -0.43 2.12 -12.44
C ASP A 515 -1.77 1.37 -12.50
N GLY A 516 -2.80 2.03 -13.04
CA GLY A 516 -4.16 1.52 -13.18
C GLY A 516 -4.98 1.42 -11.88
N SER A 517 -4.43 1.83 -10.74
CA SER A 517 -5.09 1.75 -9.43
C SER A 517 -5.66 3.11 -9.01
N GLU A 518 -6.51 3.14 -7.98
CA GLU A 518 -7.22 4.36 -7.58
C GLU A 518 -7.23 4.54 -6.05
N LEU A 519 -7.07 5.79 -5.60
CA LEU A 519 -7.44 6.24 -4.25
C LEU A 519 -8.63 7.22 -4.35
N THR A 520 -9.71 6.95 -3.61
CA THR A 520 -10.87 7.84 -3.48
C THR A 520 -11.01 8.35 -2.06
N PHE A 521 -11.23 9.65 -1.86
CA PHE A 521 -11.70 10.20 -0.59
C PHE A 521 -13.22 10.35 -0.60
N SER A 522 -13.94 10.14 0.51
CA SER A 522 -15.37 10.45 0.63
C SER A 522 -15.72 10.91 2.04
N GLY A 523 -16.66 11.84 2.17
CA GLY A 523 -16.97 12.46 3.46
C GLY A 523 -15.84 13.35 3.98
N THR A 524 -15.69 13.44 5.30
CA THR A 524 -14.73 14.33 5.96
C THR A 524 -13.45 13.59 6.28
N ASN A 525 -12.39 13.87 5.52
CA ASN A 525 -11.10 13.24 5.66
C ASN A 525 -10.02 14.23 6.10
N SER A 526 -9.12 13.77 6.97
CA SER A 526 -7.87 14.47 7.24
C SER A 526 -6.68 13.53 7.07
N VAL A 527 -5.61 14.01 6.41
CA VAL A 527 -4.34 13.29 6.29
C VAL A 527 -3.23 14.18 6.83
N ALA A 528 -2.61 13.73 7.91
CA ALA A 528 -1.49 14.42 8.55
C ALA A 528 -0.17 13.69 8.28
N GLY A 529 0.77 14.37 7.62
CA GLY A 529 2.13 13.90 7.36
C GLY A 529 2.28 12.95 6.15
N GLY A 530 3.54 12.73 5.77
CA GLY A 530 3.94 11.81 4.70
C GLY A 530 3.57 12.25 3.28
N ALA A 531 3.48 11.26 2.38
CA ALA A 531 3.26 11.48 0.95
C ALA A 531 2.14 10.59 0.40
N ILE A 532 1.37 11.11 -0.55
CA ILE A 532 0.47 10.33 -1.41
C ILE A 532 1.07 10.38 -2.82
N VAL A 533 1.40 9.22 -3.39
CA VAL A 533 2.10 9.13 -4.67
C VAL A 533 1.29 8.29 -5.63
N ALA A 534 0.90 8.88 -6.76
CA ALA A 534 0.25 8.21 -7.88
C ALA A 534 1.25 8.01 -9.04
N ASP A 535 1.56 6.75 -9.35
CA ASP A 535 2.51 6.36 -10.38
C ASP A 535 1.80 5.99 -11.69
N GLY A 536 2.40 6.34 -12.84
CA GLY A 536 1.86 6.00 -14.15
C GLY A 536 0.46 6.57 -14.37
N THR A 537 -0.52 5.68 -14.56
CA THR A 537 -1.96 5.97 -14.71
C THR A 537 -2.74 5.86 -13.41
N GLY A 538 -2.08 5.61 -12.27
CA GLY A 538 -2.71 5.66 -10.96
C GLY A 538 -3.37 7.03 -10.72
N GLN A 539 -4.52 7.06 -10.06
CA GLN A 539 -5.27 8.30 -9.84
C GLN A 539 -5.68 8.51 -8.39
N LEU A 540 -5.57 9.76 -7.95
CA LEU A 540 -6.24 10.26 -6.77
C LEU A 540 -7.54 10.97 -7.18
N ARG A 541 -8.69 10.49 -6.66
CA ARG A 541 -10.01 11.06 -6.94
C ARG A 541 -10.67 11.65 -5.69
N ILE A 542 -11.20 12.85 -5.85
CA ILE A 542 -11.97 13.57 -4.83
C ILE A 542 -13.39 13.80 -5.39
N PRO A 543 -14.37 12.95 -5.02
CA PRO A 543 -15.77 13.01 -5.43
C PRO A 543 -16.58 14.03 -4.62
N ARG A 544 -17.90 14.06 -4.85
CA ARG A 544 -18.82 15.02 -4.22
C ARG A 544 -18.79 15.00 -2.69
N ASP A 545 -19.12 16.14 -2.08
CA ASP A 545 -19.32 16.28 -0.63
C ASP A 545 -18.13 15.76 0.20
N THR A 546 -16.90 15.97 -0.30
CA THR A 546 -15.66 15.51 0.34
C THR A 546 -14.90 16.69 0.92
N ASP A 547 -14.81 16.76 2.23
CA ASP A 547 -13.95 17.69 2.95
C ASP A 547 -12.60 17.02 3.19
N LEU A 548 -11.60 17.27 2.34
CA LEU A 548 -10.25 16.73 2.52
C LEU A 548 -9.32 17.78 3.08
N THR A 549 -8.92 17.60 4.34
CA THR A 549 -7.87 18.38 5.01
C THR A 549 -6.51 17.67 4.86
N LEU A 550 -5.54 18.33 4.26
CA LEU A 550 -4.15 17.86 4.23
C LEU A 550 -3.33 18.70 5.21
N LEU A 551 -2.63 18.08 6.16
CA LEU A 551 -1.72 18.76 7.09
C LEU A 551 -0.30 18.25 6.86
N ASP A 552 0.59 19.09 6.34
CA ASP A 552 1.99 18.73 6.07
C ASP A 552 2.17 17.46 5.21
N ALA A 553 1.21 17.19 4.31
CA ALA A 553 1.24 16.06 3.39
C ALA A 553 1.69 16.52 1.99
N THR A 554 2.50 15.70 1.33
CA THR A 554 2.94 15.93 -0.06
C THR A 554 2.13 15.05 -1.02
N ILE A 555 1.81 15.54 -2.22
CA ILE A 555 1.13 14.76 -3.25
C ILE A 555 1.99 14.71 -4.51
N ALA A 556 2.39 13.52 -4.96
CA ALA A 556 3.04 13.36 -6.25
C ALA A 556 2.13 12.57 -7.20
N GLY A 557 2.12 12.93 -8.48
CA GLY A 557 1.30 12.26 -9.50
C GLY A 557 0.00 13.00 -9.85
N ALA A 558 -0.85 12.33 -10.63
CA ALA A 558 -2.07 12.95 -11.17
C ALA A 558 -3.21 12.96 -10.14
N VAL A 559 -3.74 14.14 -9.87
CA VAL A 559 -4.95 14.35 -9.05
C VAL A 559 -6.08 14.79 -9.95
N PHE A 560 -7.20 14.08 -9.88
CA PHE A 560 -8.39 14.40 -10.64
C PHE A 560 -9.56 14.76 -9.71
N GLN A 561 -9.84 16.05 -9.65
CA GLN A 561 -11.01 16.59 -8.96
C GLN A 561 -12.03 16.99 -10.03
N SER A 562 -13.13 16.26 -10.15
CA SER A 562 -14.13 16.55 -11.18
C SER A 562 -15.54 16.42 -10.67
N HIS A 563 -16.39 17.38 -11.05
CA HIS A 563 -17.78 17.35 -10.66
C HIS A 563 -18.67 17.70 -11.83
N LEU A 564 -19.60 16.79 -12.14
CA LEU A 564 -20.65 17.08 -13.09
C LEU A 564 -21.80 17.82 -12.41
N ASP A 565 -22.33 17.42 -11.24
CA ASP A 565 -23.71 17.78 -10.87
C ASP A 565 -24.00 18.80 -9.74
N VAL A 566 -23.06 19.09 -8.83
CA VAL A 566 -23.25 19.98 -7.64
C VAL A 566 -21.96 20.77 -7.36
N PRO A 567 -22.02 22.01 -6.82
CA PRO A 567 -20.82 22.71 -6.41
C PRO A 567 -20.05 21.99 -5.30
N THR A 568 -18.73 21.96 -5.39
CA THR A 568 -17.87 21.26 -4.42
C THR A 568 -16.62 22.04 -4.11
N THR A 569 -16.11 21.85 -2.89
CA THR A 569 -14.94 22.52 -2.36
C THR A 569 -14.05 21.50 -1.69
N THR A 570 -12.75 21.52 -2.00
CA THR A 570 -11.71 20.78 -1.28
C THR A 570 -10.88 21.76 -0.46
N THR A 571 -10.78 21.58 0.85
CA THR A 571 -10.17 22.57 1.76
C THR A 571 -8.77 22.15 2.24
N ILE A 572 -7.74 22.84 1.77
CA ILE A 572 -6.34 22.64 2.15
C ILE A 572 -5.98 23.52 3.34
N HIS A 573 -5.28 22.95 4.33
CA HIS A 573 -4.72 23.69 5.47
C HIS A 573 -3.19 23.62 5.42
N GLY A 574 -2.51 24.77 5.40
CA GLY A 574 -1.04 24.80 5.36
C GLY A 574 -0.45 24.60 3.96
N ALA A 575 0.64 23.83 3.85
CA ALA A 575 1.38 23.68 2.59
C ALA A 575 0.86 22.48 1.77
N LEU A 576 0.49 22.73 0.52
CA LEU A 576 0.31 21.74 -0.53
C LEU A 576 1.52 21.77 -1.47
N ILE A 577 2.32 20.72 -1.43
CA ILE A 577 3.44 20.52 -2.36
C ILE A 577 3.01 19.42 -3.33
N HIS A 578 2.91 19.73 -4.62
CA HIS A 578 2.68 18.72 -5.64
C HIS A 578 3.54 18.87 -6.90
N ASP A 579 4.05 17.72 -7.35
CA ASP A 579 4.97 17.62 -8.50
C ASP A 579 4.30 17.06 -9.77
N GLY A 580 3.02 16.67 -9.68
CA GLY A 580 2.21 16.22 -10.80
C GLY A 580 1.17 17.24 -11.26
N THR A 581 0.14 16.77 -11.96
CA THR A 581 -0.97 17.60 -12.43
C THR A 581 -2.17 17.47 -11.49
N TRP A 582 -2.62 18.56 -10.89
CA TRP A 582 -3.91 18.62 -10.20
C TRP A 582 -4.94 19.28 -11.12
N THR A 583 -5.89 18.50 -11.62
CA THR A 583 -6.98 19.05 -12.45
C THR A 583 -8.20 19.35 -11.60
N VAL A 584 -8.58 20.63 -11.52
CA VAL A 584 -9.83 21.11 -10.94
C VAL A 584 -10.82 21.29 -12.09
N SER A 585 -11.67 20.29 -12.31
CA SER A 585 -12.56 20.22 -13.48
C SER A 585 -14.02 20.48 -13.13
N ALA A 586 -14.58 21.61 -13.57
CA ALA A 586 -15.99 21.92 -13.46
C ALA A 586 -16.77 21.48 -14.73
N GLY A 587 -17.91 20.80 -14.56
CA GLY A 587 -18.74 20.28 -15.66
C GLY A 587 -20.18 20.80 -15.68
N SER A 588 -20.91 20.46 -16.76
CA SER A 588 -22.32 20.81 -16.91
C SER A 588 -23.22 19.95 -16.03
N GLY A 589 -23.57 20.47 -14.86
CA GLY A 589 -24.42 19.78 -13.90
C GLY A 589 -25.89 19.98 -14.07
N ARG A 590 -26.66 19.38 -13.16
CA ARG A 590 -28.11 19.58 -13.05
C ARG A 590 -28.51 21.05 -12.87
N TYR A 591 -27.63 21.86 -12.27
CA TYR A 591 -27.84 23.29 -12.03
C TYR A 591 -27.47 24.16 -13.24
N ALA A 592 -28.09 25.35 -13.33
CA ALA A 592 -27.81 26.33 -14.39
C ALA A 592 -26.40 26.93 -14.29
N SER A 593 -25.84 26.97 -13.07
CA SER A 593 -24.48 27.41 -12.74
C SER A 593 -23.83 26.40 -11.80
N ASN A 594 -22.62 25.94 -12.12
CA ASN A 594 -21.86 24.99 -11.30
C ASN A 594 -20.44 25.48 -11.01
N TYR A 595 -19.82 25.05 -9.90
CA TYR A 595 -18.40 25.31 -9.66
C TYR A 595 -17.68 24.12 -9.05
N THR A 596 -16.36 24.06 -9.22
CA THR A 596 -15.48 23.13 -8.50
C THR A 596 -14.32 23.93 -7.96
N ALA A 597 -14.12 23.92 -6.65
CA ALA A 597 -13.16 24.78 -5.98
C ALA A 597 -12.08 23.97 -5.24
N LEU A 598 -10.84 24.43 -5.36
CA LEU A 598 -9.77 24.14 -4.42
C LEU A 598 -9.62 25.35 -3.49
N LEU A 599 -9.94 25.19 -2.22
CA LEU A 599 -9.92 26.24 -1.21
C LEU A 599 -8.70 26.07 -0.31
N PHE A 600 -7.97 27.15 -0.08
CA PHE A 600 -6.91 27.21 0.94
C PHE A 600 -7.40 27.99 2.15
N ALA A 601 -7.27 27.41 3.33
CA ALA A 601 -7.70 28.00 4.60
C ALA A 601 -6.50 28.54 5.39
N GLY A 602 -6.61 29.79 5.84
CA GLY A 602 -5.53 30.50 6.53
C GLY A 602 -4.27 30.71 5.67
N ASP A 603 -3.13 30.91 6.33
CA ASP A 603 -1.85 31.02 5.64
C ASP A 603 -1.43 29.67 5.06
N ALA A 604 -1.18 29.66 3.75
CA ALA A 604 -0.95 28.44 2.99
C ALA A 604 0.13 28.62 1.92
N MET A 605 0.67 27.51 1.42
CA MET A 605 1.62 27.48 0.33
C MET A 605 1.18 26.46 -0.72
N LEU A 606 1.17 26.85 -1.99
CA LEU A 606 1.04 25.95 -3.13
C LEU A 606 2.39 25.88 -3.84
N GLY A 607 3.05 24.73 -3.82
CA GLY A 607 4.39 24.56 -4.39
C GLY A 607 4.63 23.19 -5.01
N GLY A 608 5.89 22.89 -5.31
CA GLY A 608 6.31 21.74 -6.11
C GLY A 608 6.59 22.12 -7.56
N ALA A 609 7.09 21.18 -8.35
CA ALA A 609 7.38 21.37 -9.78
C ALA A 609 6.16 21.11 -10.69
N GLY A 610 4.99 20.83 -10.10
CA GLY A 610 3.77 20.42 -10.79
C GLY A 610 2.92 21.57 -11.36
N GLU A 611 1.71 21.21 -11.81
CA GLU A 611 0.74 22.14 -12.40
C GLU A 611 -0.66 21.98 -11.79
N THR A 612 -1.28 23.08 -11.35
CA THR A 612 -2.71 23.14 -11.05
C THR A 612 -3.46 23.62 -12.30
N VAL A 613 -4.35 22.79 -12.83
CA VAL A 613 -5.11 23.04 -14.06
C VAL A 613 -6.58 23.31 -13.71
N LEU A 614 -7.01 24.56 -13.90
CA LEU A 614 -8.42 24.94 -13.82
C LEU A 614 -9.09 24.63 -15.17
N ALA A 615 -9.94 23.61 -15.19
CA ALA A 615 -10.56 23.10 -16.41
C ALA A 615 -12.08 23.23 -16.35
N VAL A 616 -12.68 23.60 -17.49
CA VAL A 616 -14.14 23.60 -17.64
C VAL A 616 -14.49 22.68 -18.81
N GLN A 617 -15.29 21.65 -18.55
CA GLN A 617 -15.75 20.70 -19.56
C GLN A 617 -16.68 21.39 -20.58
N PRO A 618 -16.85 20.82 -21.79
CA PRO A 618 -17.82 21.33 -22.77
C PRO A 618 -19.22 21.44 -22.16
N LEU A 619 -19.83 22.63 -22.25
CA LEU A 619 -21.11 22.93 -21.62
C LEU A 619 -22.26 22.80 -22.62
N ALA A 620 -23.39 22.25 -22.15
CA ALA A 620 -24.66 22.34 -22.88
C ALA A 620 -25.11 23.81 -23.00
N ALA A 621 -25.83 24.14 -24.08
CA ALA A 621 -26.30 25.50 -24.34
C ALA A 621 -27.09 26.07 -23.14
N GLY A 622 -26.71 27.27 -22.68
CA GLY A 622 -27.37 27.97 -21.58
C GLY A 622 -26.91 27.59 -20.17
N ARG A 623 -25.86 26.78 -20.01
CA ARG A 623 -25.26 26.43 -18.70
C ARG A 623 -23.90 27.11 -18.50
N THR A 624 -23.57 27.43 -17.25
CA THR A 624 -22.25 27.95 -16.85
C THR A 624 -21.57 27.01 -15.85
N ALA A 625 -20.25 26.88 -15.94
CA ALA A 625 -19.45 26.18 -14.96
C ALA A 625 -18.10 26.88 -14.77
N THR A 626 -17.60 26.90 -13.53
CA THR A 626 -16.36 27.60 -13.17
C THR A 626 -15.47 26.71 -12.31
N ALA A 627 -14.22 26.51 -12.75
CA ALA A 627 -13.17 25.95 -11.90
C ALA A 627 -12.54 27.09 -11.07
N LEU A 628 -12.38 26.90 -9.77
CA LEU A 628 -11.99 27.92 -8.83
C LEU A 628 -10.77 27.50 -8.00
N LEU A 629 -9.88 28.46 -7.76
CA LEU A 629 -8.85 28.38 -6.72
C LEU A 629 -9.09 29.52 -5.72
N LEU A 630 -9.52 29.18 -4.52
CA LEU A 630 -10.02 30.11 -3.51
C LEU A 630 -9.07 30.16 -2.31
N VAL A 631 -9.10 31.28 -1.59
CA VAL A 631 -8.41 31.45 -0.31
C VAL A 631 -9.43 32.04 0.67
N ASP A 632 -9.77 31.33 1.75
CA ASP A 632 -10.83 31.76 2.67
C ASP A 632 -10.40 32.99 3.49
N SER A 633 -9.16 32.93 3.99
CA SER A 633 -8.52 33.91 4.87
C SER A 633 -7.01 33.71 4.81
N GLY A 634 -6.24 34.67 5.34
CA GLY A 634 -4.78 34.60 5.31
C GLY A 634 -4.21 34.84 3.91
N THR A 635 -2.97 34.39 3.69
CA THR A 635 -2.25 34.54 2.42
C THR A 635 -1.84 33.19 1.84
N LEU A 636 -2.23 32.93 0.59
CA LEU A 636 -1.66 31.85 -0.21
C LEU A 636 -0.37 32.30 -0.89
N THR A 637 0.72 31.57 -0.67
CA THR A 637 1.97 31.73 -1.43
C THR A 637 2.02 30.69 -2.55
N HIS A 638 1.89 31.11 -3.80
CA HIS A 638 2.12 30.26 -4.97
C HIS A 638 3.62 30.25 -5.29
N ALA A 639 4.32 29.18 -4.94
CA ALA A 639 5.77 29.09 -4.91
C ALA A 639 6.42 29.08 -6.30
N ALA A 640 7.70 29.48 -6.36
CA ALA A 640 8.51 29.36 -7.56
C ALA A 640 8.62 27.90 -8.02
N GLY A 641 8.54 27.67 -9.33
CA GLY A 641 8.58 26.34 -9.94
C GLY A 641 7.21 25.71 -10.21
N HIS A 642 6.16 26.15 -9.52
CA HIS A 642 4.79 25.68 -9.73
C HIS A 642 4.07 26.51 -10.82
N THR A 643 3.11 25.89 -11.51
CA THR A 643 2.28 26.54 -12.53
C THR A 643 0.79 26.41 -12.23
N ILE A 644 0.06 27.53 -12.21
CA ILE A 644 -1.41 27.55 -12.26
C ILE A 644 -1.81 27.90 -13.69
N ARG A 645 -2.68 27.09 -14.32
CA ARG A 645 -3.09 27.32 -15.71
C ARG A 645 -4.55 26.97 -15.96
N GLY A 646 -5.04 27.33 -17.15
CA GLY A 646 -6.36 26.93 -17.62
C GLY A 646 -7.32 28.11 -17.78
N ARG A 647 -8.56 27.89 -17.32
CA ARG A 647 -9.66 28.88 -17.33
C ARG A 647 -10.51 28.75 -16.07
N GLY A 648 -11.07 29.86 -15.58
CA GLY A 648 -11.82 29.88 -14.33
C GLY A 648 -11.58 31.13 -13.50
N GLY A 649 -11.63 30.99 -12.18
CA GLY A 649 -11.40 32.07 -11.21
C GLY A 649 -10.33 31.73 -10.19
N ILE A 650 -9.54 32.73 -9.81
CA ILE A 650 -8.61 32.71 -8.69
C ILE A 650 -9.04 33.82 -7.72
N LEU A 651 -9.07 33.50 -6.43
CA LEU A 651 -9.69 34.28 -5.35
C LEU A 651 -11.20 34.45 -5.50
N ASP A 652 -11.72 34.91 -6.65
CA ASP A 652 -13.15 35.05 -6.97
C ASP A 652 -13.96 35.72 -5.84
N ASN A 653 -13.45 36.86 -5.34
CA ASN A 653 -13.99 37.62 -4.22
C ASN A 653 -14.04 36.84 -2.88
N ALA A 654 -13.16 35.85 -2.71
CA ALA A 654 -12.92 35.18 -1.43
C ALA A 654 -12.10 36.05 -0.46
N GLY A 655 -12.13 35.68 0.82
CA GLY A 655 -11.64 36.51 1.93
C GLY A 655 -10.12 36.50 2.16
N GLY A 656 -9.33 35.80 1.35
CA GLY A 656 -7.86 35.74 1.47
C GLY A 656 -7.09 36.46 0.37
N SER A 657 -5.77 36.54 0.55
CA SER A 657 -4.80 37.16 -0.36
C SER A 657 -3.94 36.13 -1.10
N LEU A 658 -3.34 36.51 -2.23
CA LEU A 658 -2.43 35.67 -3.02
C LEU A 658 -1.12 36.38 -3.36
N VAL A 659 0.00 35.73 -3.08
CA VAL A 659 1.34 36.09 -3.55
C VAL A 659 1.80 35.07 -4.60
N ASN A 660 1.90 35.51 -5.86
CA ASN A 660 2.40 34.69 -6.96
C ASN A 660 3.92 34.79 -7.09
N GLN A 661 4.67 33.72 -6.78
CA GLN A 661 6.09 33.56 -7.11
C GLN A 661 6.31 32.57 -8.27
N GLY A 662 5.31 31.75 -8.59
CA GLY A 662 5.30 30.81 -9.72
C GLY A 662 4.80 31.43 -11.03
N THR A 663 4.23 30.58 -11.89
CA THR A 663 3.67 31.01 -13.19
C THR A 663 2.15 30.86 -13.21
N ILE A 664 1.41 31.92 -13.54
CA ILE A 664 -0.04 31.86 -13.78
C ILE A 664 -0.32 32.10 -15.26
N ILE A 665 -1.03 31.16 -15.91
CA ILE A 665 -1.26 31.17 -17.36
C ILE A 665 -2.74 31.05 -17.71
N SER A 666 -3.27 31.94 -18.55
CA SER A 666 -4.58 31.73 -19.20
C SER A 666 -4.38 31.13 -20.60
N ASP A 667 -4.51 29.82 -20.76
CA ASP A 667 -4.17 29.12 -22.03
C ASP A 667 -5.37 28.51 -22.76
N THR A 668 -6.45 28.20 -22.05
CA THR A 668 -7.63 27.51 -22.59
C THR A 668 -8.91 28.36 -22.55
N GLY A 669 -8.82 29.61 -22.08
CA GLY A 669 -9.95 30.54 -22.03
C GLY A 669 -9.70 31.73 -21.10
N THR A 670 -10.79 32.35 -20.63
CA THR A 670 -10.71 33.41 -19.61
C THR A 670 -10.31 32.83 -18.27
N LEU A 671 -9.27 33.40 -17.67
CA LEU A 671 -8.90 33.23 -16.27
C LEU A 671 -9.00 34.59 -15.58
N THR A 672 -9.78 34.66 -14.50
CA THR A 672 -9.97 35.90 -13.72
C THR A 672 -9.28 35.76 -12.36
N ILE A 673 -8.58 36.80 -11.91
CA ILE A 673 -7.99 36.93 -10.58
C ILE A 673 -8.67 38.12 -9.91
N ASP A 674 -9.52 37.86 -8.91
CA ASP A 674 -10.35 38.89 -8.30
C ASP A 674 -10.31 38.79 -6.75
N PRO A 675 -9.42 39.53 -6.07
CA PRO A 675 -9.40 39.58 -4.60
C PRO A 675 -10.61 40.36 -4.06
N ALA A 676 -11.14 39.97 -2.90
CA ALA A 676 -12.17 40.74 -2.23
C ALA A 676 -11.68 42.11 -1.73
N ASP A 677 -12.63 43.00 -1.41
CA ASP A 677 -12.34 44.30 -0.79
C ASP A 677 -11.47 44.14 0.47
N GLY A 678 -10.30 44.80 0.47
CA GLY A 678 -9.33 44.72 1.57
C GLY A 678 -8.33 43.56 1.48
N GLN A 679 -8.47 42.66 0.51
CA GLN A 679 -7.50 41.62 0.18
C GLN A 679 -6.54 42.06 -0.93
N SER A 680 -5.50 41.27 -1.15
CA SER A 680 -4.42 41.61 -2.05
C SER A 680 -4.04 40.49 -3.01
N PHE A 681 -3.67 40.89 -4.22
CA PHE A 681 -2.97 40.04 -5.17
C PHE A 681 -1.64 40.70 -5.55
N THR A 682 -0.54 40.00 -5.27
CA THR A 682 0.83 40.46 -5.54
C THR A 682 1.54 39.47 -6.48
N ASN A 683 2.10 39.99 -7.57
CA ASN A 683 2.89 39.23 -8.53
C ASN A 683 4.40 39.44 -8.32
N GLN A 684 5.10 38.39 -7.92
CA GLN A 684 6.56 38.29 -7.84
C GLN A 684 7.14 37.32 -8.89
N GLY A 685 6.29 36.48 -9.48
CA GLY A 685 6.61 35.52 -10.54
C GLY A 685 6.14 36.00 -11.93
N THR A 686 5.51 35.10 -12.68
CA THR A 686 5.08 35.34 -14.07
C THR A 686 3.57 35.29 -14.21
N LEU A 687 3.00 36.27 -14.90
CA LEU A 687 1.64 36.27 -15.43
C LEU A 687 1.71 36.20 -16.95
N ARG A 688 1.13 35.15 -17.54
CA ARG A 688 1.19 34.90 -18.98
C ARG A 688 -0.22 34.76 -19.56
N ALA A 689 -0.65 35.77 -20.31
CA ALA A 689 -1.95 35.76 -20.97
C ALA A 689 -1.82 35.18 -22.38
N VAL A 690 -2.11 33.88 -22.56
CA VAL A 690 -2.15 33.26 -23.91
C VAL A 690 -3.53 33.46 -24.54
N ALA A 691 -4.59 33.34 -23.74
CA ALA A 691 -5.97 33.66 -24.06
C ALA A 691 -6.36 35.00 -23.42
N PHE A 692 -7.22 35.00 -22.39
CA PHE A 692 -7.61 36.22 -21.67
C PHE A 692 -7.32 36.06 -20.17
N LEU A 693 -6.38 36.84 -19.63
CA LEU A 693 -6.11 36.93 -18.20
C LEU A 693 -6.64 38.25 -17.67
N ASP A 694 -7.51 38.20 -16.69
CA ASP A 694 -8.23 39.35 -16.16
C ASP A 694 -7.91 39.56 -14.68
N ILE A 695 -7.39 40.74 -14.32
CA ILE A 695 -6.92 41.04 -12.97
C ILE A 695 -7.75 42.19 -12.38
N GLY A 696 -8.59 41.87 -11.39
CA GLY A 696 -9.49 42.81 -10.72
C GLY A 696 -8.76 43.83 -9.84
N ALA A 697 -7.74 43.40 -9.10
CA ALA A 697 -6.84 44.28 -8.36
C ALA A 697 -5.41 43.71 -8.31
N LEU A 698 -4.41 44.60 -8.24
CA LEU A 698 -3.00 44.23 -8.32
C LEU A 698 -2.15 45.21 -7.50
N THR A 699 -1.48 44.72 -6.46
CA THR A 699 -0.62 45.55 -5.58
C THR A 699 0.63 46.06 -6.29
N ASN A 700 1.09 45.38 -7.34
CA ASN A 700 2.19 45.82 -8.19
C ASN A 700 1.89 47.09 -8.99
N LEU A 701 0.62 47.47 -9.17
CA LEU A 701 0.27 48.73 -9.84
C LEU A 701 0.09 49.83 -8.78
N VAL A 702 1.19 50.50 -8.45
CA VAL A 702 1.22 51.59 -7.46
C VAL A 702 0.89 52.90 -8.17
N GLY A 703 -0.38 53.29 -8.12
CA GLY A 703 -0.89 54.42 -8.90
C GLY A 703 -0.87 54.10 -10.40
N THR A 704 0.11 54.60 -11.13
CA THR A 704 0.34 54.31 -12.56
C THR A 704 1.72 53.70 -12.83
N GLU A 705 2.46 53.31 -11.78
CA GLU A 705 3.74 52.61 -11.89
C GLU A 705 3.53 51.10 -11.68
N LEU A 706 3.97 50.28 -12.64
CA LEU A 706 3.98 48.83 -12.51
C LEU A 706 5.34 48.37 -11.98
N VAL A 707 5.38 47.81 -10.77
CA VAL A 707 6.61 47.40 -10.08
C VAL A 707 6.74 45.89 -9.95
N GLY A 708 7.92 45.33 -10.26
CA GLY A 708 8.23 43.91 -10.02
C GLY A 708 7.40 42.90 -10.83
N GLY A 709 7.82 41.63 -10.82
CA GLY A 709 7.14 40.55 -11.55
C GLY A 709 7.28 40.62 -13.08
N THR A 710 6.78 39.58 -13.74
CA THR A 710 6.76 39.43 -15.21
C THR A 710 5.32 39.40 -15.72
N TYR A 711 5.05 40.14 -16.80
CA TYR A 711 3.76 40.28 -17.47
C TYR A 711 3.93 40.02 -18.97
N GLU A 712 3.52 38.84 -19.42
CA GLU A 712 3.62 38.41 -20.81
C GLU A 712 2.23 38.35 -21.45
N ALA A 713 2.00 39.15 -22.47
CA ALA A 713 0.79 39.12 -23.27
C ALA A 713 1.07 38.46 -24.63
N VAL A 714 0.40 37.36 -24.90
CA VAL A 714 0.28 36.74 -26.24
C VAL A 714 -1.13 36.96 -26.79
N GLY A 715 -2.13 36.74 -25.93
CA GLY A 715 -3.51 37.19 -26.09
C GLY A 715 -3.73 38.52 -25.35
N THR A 716 -4.75 38.60 -24.50
CA THR A 716 -5.10 39.84 -23.79
C THR A 716 -4.90 39.70 -22.28
N LEU A 717 -4.12 40.60 -21.69
CA LEU A 717 -3.95 40.79 -20.25
C LEU A 717 -4.69 42.05 -19.80
N ARG A 718 -5.68 41.93 -18.92
CA ARG A 718 -6.38 43.09 -18.36
C ARG A 718 -5.81 43.44 -16.98
N LEU A 719 -5.28 44.64 -16.86
CA LEU A 719 -4.80 45.24 -15.61
C LEU A 719 -5.90 46.14 -15.00
N PRO A 720 -5.86 46.41 -13.68
CA PRO A 720 -6.86 47.26 -13.03
C PRO A 720 -6.78 48.74 -13.42
N GLY A 721 -5.68 49.19 -14.04
CA GLY A 721 -5.47 50.59 -14.44
C GLY A 721 -4.38 50.77 -15.49
N ASP A 722 -4.10 52.03 -15.84
CA ASP A 722 -3.09 52.42 -16.82
C ASP A 722 -1.66 52.31 -16.26
N VAL A 723 -0.69 52.04 -17.14
CA VAL A 723 0.75 52.03 -16.84
C VAL A 723 1.43 53.20 -17.54
N VAL A 724 1.90 54.17 -16.76
CA VAL A 724 2.69 55.31 -17.22
C VAL A 724 4.19 55.06 -17.04
N THR A 725 4.56 54.40 -15.93
CA THR A 725 5.94 54.00 -15.61
C THR A 725 6.02 52.48 -15.51
N ASN A 726 6.91 51.86 -16.28
CA ASN A 726 7.24 50.44 -16.16
C ASN A 726 8.52 50.27 -15.34
N SER A 727 8.41 49.62 -14.18
CA SER A 727 9.52 49.14 -13.33
C SER A 727 9.50 47.62 -13.18
N ALA A 728 8.74 46.93 -14.04
CA ALA A 728 8.55 45.48 -14.12
C ALA A 728 9.06 44.93 -15.47
N GLN A 729 8.91 43.62 -15.67
CA GLN A 729 9.14 43.00 -16.98
C GLN A 729 7.82 42.87 -17.75
N ILE A 730 7.67 43.62 -18.84
CA ILE A 730 6.53 43.54 -19.76
C ILE A 730 7.03 42.95 -21.09
N THR A 731 6.31 41.95 -21.60
CA THR A 731 6.54 41.35 -22.92
C THR A 731 5.24 41.32 -23.71
N LEU A 732 5.28 41.87 -24.93
CA LEU A 732 4.20 41.79 -25.91
C LEU A 732 4.64 40.86 -27.05
N ASP A 733 4.01 39.71 -27.18
CA ASP A 733 4.41 38.63 -28.08
C ASP A 733 3.31 38.30 -29.08
N GLY A 734 3.52 38.66 -30.35
CA GLY A 734 2.56 38.43 -31.42
C GLY A 734 1.71 39.65 -31.75
N GLY A 735 1.15 39.69 -32.96
CA GLY A 735 0.30 40.79 -33.41
C GLY A 735 -0.97 41.01 -32.55
N ASN A 736 -1.47 39.94 -31.92
CA ASN A 736 -2.68 39.93 -31.09
C ASN A 736 -2.43 40.25 -29.61
N SER A 737 -1.18 40.43 -29.19
CA SER A 737 -0.86 40.73 -27.79
C SER A 737 -1.43 42.07 -27.37
N ASN A 738 -2.23 42.11 -26.30
CA ASN A 738 -2.84 43.32 -25.78
C ASN A 738 -2.72 43.39 -24.25
N ILE A 739 -2.49 44.60 -23.73
CA ILE A 739 -2.66 44.90 -22.32
C ILE A 739 -3.72 45.99 -22.19
N THR A 740 -4.81 45.71 -21.49
CA THR A 740 -6.00 46.57 -21.44
C THR A 740 -6.40 46.95 -20.02
N THR A 741 -7.22 47.99 -19.89
CA THR A 741 -7.89 48.37 -18.64
C THR A 741 -9.28 47.72 -18.52
N PRO A 742 -10.02 47.88 -17.41
CA PRO A 742 -11.40 47.42 -17.29
C PRO A 742 -12.36 47.99 -18.35
N THR A 743 -12.07 49.19 -18.88
CA THR A 743 -12.86 49.83 -19.96
C THR A 743 -12.41 49.39 -21.36
N SER A 744 -11.54 48.38 -21.46
CA SER A 744 -10.96 47.86 -22.70
C SER A 744 -10.11 48.88 -23.49
N SER A 745 -9.66 49.96 -22.84
CA SER A 745 -8.62 50.84 -23.40
C SER A 745 -7.26 50.17 -23.31
N ASN A 746 -6.31 50.55 -24.16
CA ASN A 746 -4.92 50.10 -24.07
C ASN A 746 -4.27 50.68 -22.80
N ALA A 747 -3.94 49.82 -21.83
CA ALA A 747 -3.37 50.23 -20.55
C ALA A 747 -1.95 50.82 -20.70
N LEU A 748 -1.26 50.50 -21.80
CA LEU A 748 0.05 51.04 -22.12
C LEU A 748 -0.01 52.29 -23.02
N ALA A 749 -1.20 52.85 -23.29
CA ALA A 749 -1.34 53.99 -24.20
C ALA A 749 -0.45 55.16 -23.76
N ASN A 750 -0.44 55.46 -22.45
CA ASN A 750 0.29 56.57 -21.86
C ASN A 750 1.68 56.16 -21.29
N LEU A 751 2.25 55.04 -21.73
CA LEU A 751 3.57 54.61 -21.29
C LEU A 751 4.62 55.67 -21.66
N ALA A 752 5.18 56.32 -20.64
CA ALA A 752 6.11 57.43 -20.78
C ALA A 752 7.51 57.11 -20.25
N THR A 753 7.63 56.17 -19.30
CA THR A 753 8.92 55.78 -18.70
C THR A 753 9.06 54.27 -18.60
N ASN A 754 10.19 53.73 -19.06
CA ASN A 754 10.71 52.44 -18.67
C ASN A 754 11.86 52.70 -17.68
N SER A 755 11.67 52.43 -16.39
CA SER A 755 12.64 52.78 -15.35
C SER A 755 13.89 51.91 -15.40
N ALA A 756 14.87 52.16 -14.53
CA ALA A 756 16.13 51.41 -14.48
C ALA A 756 15.97 49.89 -14.25
N THR A 757 14.91 49.48 -13.53
CA THR A 757 14.59 48.05 -13.34
C THR A 757 13.60 47.53 -14.38
N GLY A 758 13.03 48.42 -15.19
CA GLY A 758 12.03 48.10 -16.20
C GLY A 758 12.62 47.37 -17.40
N ARG A 759 11.94 46.31 -17.82
CA ARG A 759 12.20 45.59 -19.08
C ARG A 759 10.95 45.63 -19.95
N PHE A 760 11.05 46.18 -21.15
CA PHE A 760 9.96 46.24 -22.13
C PHE A 760 10.37 45.55 -23.44
N GLU A 761 9.71 44.44 -23.76
CA GLU A 761 10.06 43.61 -24.92
C GLU A 761 8.89 43.50 -25.90
N LEU A 762 9.20 43.69 -27.19
CA LEU A 762 8.28 43.46 -28.31
C LEU A 762 8.82 42.31 -29.17
N ARG A 763 8.03 41.26 -29.36
CA ARG A 763 8.41 40.10 -30.18
C ARG A 763 7.22 39.51 -30.93
N GLY A 764 7.47 38.49 -31.77
CA GLY A 764 6.42 37.85 -32.56
C GLY A 764 5.77 38.75 -33.62
N GLY A 765 6.46 39.79 -34.10
CA GLY A 765 5.91 40.75 -35.07
C GLY A 765 5.00 41.82 -34.46
N ARG A 766 5.16 42.11 -33.17
CA ARG A 766 4.35 43.12 -32.49
C ARG A 766 4.73 44.54 -32.91
N ASN A 767 3.73 45.33 -33.28
CA ASN A 767 3.85 46.76 -33.48
C ASN A 767 3.25 47.50 -32.28
N PHE A 768 4.05 48.33 -31.61
CA PHE A 768 3.62 49.18 -30.51
C PHE A 768 3.88 50.65 -30.83
N SER A 769 2.91 51.51 -30.55
CA SER A 769 3.04 52.96 -30.68
C SER A 769 2.71 53.64 -29.36
N SER A 770 3.63 54.41 -28.78
CA SER A 770 3.33 55.28 -27.64
C SER A 770 2.57 56.52 -28.10
N VAL A 771 1.80 57.15 -27.21
CA VAL A 771 1.08 58.40 -27.53
C VAL A 771 1.97 59.66 -27.46
N ALA A 772 3.08 59.59 -26.74
CA ALA A 772 4.02 60.70 -26.52
C ALA A 772 5.47 60.17 -26.47
N GLY A 773 6.40 60.98 -25.95
CA GLY A 773 7.78 60.56 -25.72
C GLY A 773 7.91 59.42 -24.72
N LEU A 774 8.96 58.62 -24.86
CA LEU A 774 9.28 57.47 -24.01
C LEU A 774 10.72 57.59 -23.51
N ALA A 775 10.89 57.70 -22.19
CA ALA A 775 12.19 57.66 -21.53
C ALA A 775 12.54 56.21 -21.16
N ASN A 776 13.68 55.71 -21.63
CA ASN A 776 14.21 54.39 -21.27
C ASN A 776 15.41 54.53 -20.35
N GLY A 777 15.25 54.20 -19.07
CA GLY A 777 16.33 54.03 -18.09
C GLY A 777 16.77 52.58 -17.90
N GLY A 778 15.98 51.60 -18.36
CA GLY A 778 16.23 50.17 -18.21
C GLY A 778 16.53 49.48 -19.54
N ARG A 779 15.87 48.35 -19.80
CA ARG A 779 16.04 47.59 -21.06
C ARG A 779 14.80 47.64 -21.94
N VAL A 780 14.95 48.11 -23.17
CA VAL A 780 13.97 47.94 -24.25
C VAL A 780 14.52 46.95 -25.27
N ALA A 781 13.72 45.98 -25.71
CA ALA A 781 14.10 45.04 -26.75
C ALA A 781 13.02 44.92 -27.82
N ILE A 782 13.43 45.02 -29.07
CA ILE A 782 12.57 44.96 -30.25
C ILE A 782 13.10 43.80 -31.09
N ALA A 783 12.43 42.65 -31.02
CA ALA A 783 12.82 41.48 -31.78
C ALA A 783 12.58 41.66 -33.28
N ALA A 784 13.18 40.80 -34.10
CA ALA A 784 12.99 40.81 -35.54
C ALA A 784 11.50 40.77 -35.94
N GLY A 785 11.12 41.60 -36.91
CA GLY A 785 9.74 41.75 -37.38
C GLY A 785 8.83 42.61 -36.50
N SER A 786 9.25 42.97 -35.28
CA SER A 786 8.51 43.89 -34.40
C SER A 786 8.91 45.35 -34.63
N THR A 787 8.01 46.28 -34.29
CA THR A 787 8.26 47.73 -34.42
C THR A 787 7.88 48.49 -33.14
N LEU A 788 8.77 49.35 -32.67
CA LEU A 788 8.47 50.37 -31.66
C LEU A 788 8.40 51.75 -32.34
N THR A 789 7.22 52.37 -32.28
CA THR A 789 7.00 53.76 -32.71
C THR A 789 6.80 54.66 -31.49
N VAL A 790 7.62 55.70 -31.36
CA VAL A 790 7.55 56.68 -30.28
C VAL A 790 7.08 58.02 -30.85
N ASN A 791 5.85 58.43 -30.52
CA ASN A 791 5.27 59.69 -31.01
C ASN A 791 5.76 60.90 -30.19
N GLY A 792 7.09 61.03 -30.08
CA GLY A 792 7.79 62.05 -29.30
C GLY A 792 9.29 61.71 -29.18
N PRO A 793 10.01 62.29 -28.22
CA PRO A 793 11.42 61.94 -27.98
C PRO A 793 11.54 60.54 -27.38
N TYR A 794 12.49 59.76 -27.90
CA TYR A 794 12.95 58.54 -27.25
C TYR A 794 14.24 58.86 -26.48
N ALA A 795 14.11 59.06 -25.17
CA ALA A 795 15.20 59.52 -24.32
C ALA A 795 15.89 58.34 -23.63
N LEU A 796 17.20 58.23 -23.77
CA LEU A 796 17.99 57.19 -23.12
C LEU A 796 18.56 57.71 -21.80
N GLY A 797 18.28 57.00 -20.71
CA GLY A 797 18.85 57.25 -19.38
C GLY A 797 20.24 56.62 -19.23
N PRO A 798 21.01 57.03 -18.21
CA PRO A 798 22.34 56.49 -17.96
C PRO A 798 22.32 54.96 -17.80
N GLY A 799 23.22 54.26 -18.48
CA GLY A 799 23.33 52.79 -18.42
C GLY A 799 22.16 52.00 -19.04
N SER A 800 21.18 52.67 -19.65
CA SER A 800 20.05 52.01 -20.31
C SER A 800 20.49 51.21 -21.54
N THR A 801 19.73 50.19 -21.91
CA THR A 801 19.96 49.40 -23.13
C THR A 801 18.73 49.40 -24.03
N THR A 802 18.94 49.66 -25.31
CA THR A 802 17.94 49.49 -26.36
C THR A 802 18.47 48.51 -27.39
N GLU A 803 17.88 47.31 -27.44
CA GLU A 803 18.22 46.28 -28.41
C GLU A 803 17.21 46.30 -29.57
N VAL A 804 17.69 46.62 -30.76
CA VAL A 804 16.91 46.78 -31.97
C VAL A 804 17.31 45.70 -32.96
N ASN A 805 16.55 44.60 -32.99
CA ASN A 805 16.61 43.57 -34.04
C ASN A 805 15.44 43.70 -35.04
N GLY A 806 14.38 44.43 -34.65
CA GLY A 806 13.27 44.85 -35.51
C GLY A 806 13.43 46.30 -35.97
N SER A 807 12.41 47.14 -35.77
CA SER A 807 12.44 48.57 -36.15
C SER A 807 12.13 49.51 -34.99
N LEU A 808 12.91 50.58 -34.85
CA LEU A 808 12.69 51.69 -33.92
C LEU A 808 12.46 52.98 -34.70
N ILE A 809 11.34 53.65 -34.43
CA ILE A 809 10.92 54.91 -35.06
C ILE A 809 10.54 55.89 -33.95
N ALA A 810 11.10 57.10 -33.96
CA ALA A 810 10.77 58.19 -33.04
C ALA A 810 10.52 59.51 -33.82
N ALA A 811 9.45 60.22 -33.48
CA ALA A 811 8.89 61.32 -34.28
C ALA A 811 9.51 62.72 -34.01
N SER A 812 10.65 62.82 -33.31
CA SER A 812 11.28 64.10 -32.95
C SER A 812 12.80 64.07 -33.13
N SER A 813 13.54 65.05 -32.57
CA SER A 813 15.00 65.22 -32.62
C SER A 813 15.80 63.90 -32.52
N PRO A 814 17.07 63.87 -32.97
CA PRO A 814 17.88 62.66 -32.94
C PRO A 814 17.82 61.93 -31.59
N ILE A 815 17.78 60.59 -31.63
CA ILE A 815 17.89 59.76 -30.44
C ILE A 815 19.32 59.96 -29.91
N VAL A 816 19.45 60.53 -28.71
CA VAL A 816 20.76 60.81 -28.12
C VAL A 816 21.21 59.63 -27.25
N VAL A 817 22.32 59.01 -27.61
CA VAL A 817 22.98 57.94 -26.86
C VAL A 817 24.15 58.56 -26.10
N GLN A 818 24.11 58.54 -24.76
CA GLN A 818 25.11 59.20 -23.91
C GLN A 818 25.16 58.51 -22.53
N ASN A 819 26.14 58.86 -21.68
CA ASN A 819 26.20 58.41 -20.28
C ASN A 819 26.09 56.88 -20.10
N ALA A 820 26.89 56.11 -20.85
CA ALA A 820 26.89 54.65 -20.86
C ALA A 820 25.59 53.99 -21.34
N ALA A 821 24.66 54.74 -21.95
CA ALA A 821 23.53 54.13 -22.66
C ALA A 821 24.02 53.35 -23.89
N VAL A 822 23.39 52.21 -24.16
CA VAL A 822 23.76 51.30 -25.24
C VAL A 822 22.62 51.17 -26.22
N VAL A 823 22.89 51.42 -27.50
CA VAL A 823 22.02 50.98 -28.61
C VAL A 823 22.71 49.83 -29.32
N ARG A 824 22.00 48.70 -29.41
CA ARG A 824 22.54 47.45 -29.96
C ARG A 824 21.56 46.72 -30.87
N GLY A 825 22.00 45.62 -31.47
CA GLY A 825 21.16 44.73 -32.28
C GLY A 825 21.39 44.88 -33.79
N SER A 826 20.68 44.09 -34.60
CA SER A 826 20.87 43.99 -36.05
C SER A 826 19.70 44.51 -36.90
N GLY A 827 18.89 45.41 -36.32
CA GLY A 827 17.66 45.93 -36.89
C GLY A 827 17.83 47.33 -37.47
N GLN A 828 16.71 48.05 -37.57
CA GLN A 828 16.64 49.39 -38.17
C GLN A 828 16.22 50.45 -37.14
N VAL A 829 17.02 51.50 -37.01
CA VAL A 829 16.69 52.74 -36.30
C VAL A 829 16.39 53.83 -37.33
N SER A 830 15.11 54.04 -37.64
CA SER A 830 14.69 54.95 -38.73
C SER A 830 14.81 56.43 -38.38
N THR A 831 15.01 56.76 -37.11
CA THR A 831 15.25 58.13 -36.62
C THR A 831 16.75 58.42 -36.56
N PRO A 832 17.18 59.66 -36.85
CA PRO A 832 18.57 60.04 -36.67
C PRO A 832 19.10 59.66 -35.30
N LEU A 833 20.32 59.16 -35.25
CA LEU A 833 20.99 58.74 -34.03
C LEU A 833 22.17 59.68 -33.75
N ALA A 834 22.29 60.15 -32.51
CA ALA A 834 23.40 60.99 -32.06
C ALA A 834 24.08 60.32 -30.86
N VAL A 835 25.25 59.72 -31.08
CA VAL A 835 26.07 59.15 -30.03
C VAL A 835 26.99 60.25 -29.51
N SER A 836 26.82 60.63 -28.26
CA SER A 836 27.61 61.66 -27.58
C SER A 836 28.56 61.01 -26.55
N ASP A 837 29.19 61.83 -25.72
CA ASP A 837 30.16 61.39 -24.71
C ASP A 837 29.64 60.22 -23.84
N GLY A 838 30.42 59.14 -23.84
CA GLY A 838 30.12 57.90 -23.12
C GLY A 838 28.96 57.07 -23.68
N GLY A 839 28.31 57.46 -24.78
CA GLY A 839 27.29 56.65 -25.46
C GLY A 839 27.91 55.50 -26.24
N ILE A 840 27.22 54.34 -26.29
CA ILE A 840 27.76 53.11 -26.87
C ILE A 840 26.86 52.61 -28.01
N LEU A 841 27.48 52.36 -29.16
CA LEU A 841 26.92 51.57 -30.24
C LEU A 841 27.53 50.17 -30.24
N SER A 842 26.69 49.15 -30.27
CA SER A 842 27.10 47.74 -30.30
C SER A 842 26.20 46.94 -31.25
N PRO A 843 26.42 46.94 -32.56
CA PRO A 843 25.63 46.15 -33.49
C PRO A 843 25.59 44.67 -33.09
N GLY A 844 24.43 44.04 -33.32
CA GLY A 844 24.22 42.61 -33.07
C GLY A 844 24.17 42.14 -31.60
N SER A 845 23.94 40.83 -31.47
CA SER A 845 24.08 40.05 -30.23
C SER A 845 25.39 39.25 -30.18
N SER A 846 25.93 38.96 -31.36
CA SER A 846 27.36 38.84 -31.67
C SER A 846 27.61 39.75 -32.89
N THR A 847 28.24 39.27 -33.97
CA THR A 847 28.38 40.07 -35.21
C THR A 847 27.03 40.33 -35.91
N GLY A 848 26.74 41.57 -36.28
CA GLY A 848 25.54 41.96 -37.02
C GLY A 848 25.60 43.36 -37.66
N THR A 849 24.58 43.67 -38.46
CA THR A 849 24.43 44.99 -39.10
C THR A 849 23.34 45.79 -38.41
N LEU A 850 23.68 46.90 -37.76
CA LEU A 850 22.70 47.86 -37.27
C LEU A 850 22.47 48.93 -38.34
N THR A 851 21.24 49.08 -38.83
CA THR A 851 20.88 50.11 -39.80
C THR A 851 20.35 51.35 -39.10
N THR A 852 20.78 52.55 -39.49
CA THR A 852 20.24 53.82 -38.97
C THR A 852 19.95 54.79 -40.11
N SER A 853 19.18 55.88 -39.89
CA SER A 853 19.03 56.94 -40.89
C SER A 853 20.28 57.83 -40.91
N ASP A 854 20.25 59.02 -40.31
CA ASP A 854 21.44 59.83 -40.11
C ASP A 854 22.17 59.41 -38.81
N LEU A 855 23.50 59.41 -38.82
CA LEU A 855 24.33 59.13 -37.65
C LEU A 855 25.28 60.29 -37.36
N THR A 856 25.17 60.87 -36.17
CA THR A 856 26.20 61.73 -35.57
C THR A 856 26.94 60.92 -34.51
N PHE A 857 28.22 60.67 -34.73
CA PHE A 857 29.10 59.97 -33.80
C PHE A 857 30.06 60.99 -33.18
N GLY A 858 29.57 61.69 -32.16
CA GLY A 858 30.19 62.87 -31.54
C GLY A 858 31.38 62.55 -30.63
N ASP A 859 31.91 63.59 -29.98
CA ASP A 859 33.06 63.47 -29.09
C ASP A 859 32.78 62.50 -27.92
N GLY A 860 33.74 61.60 -27.67
CA GLY A 860 33.64 60.59 -26.60
C GLY A 860 32.67 59.43 -26.88
N ALA A 861 32.11 59.33 -28.09
CA ALA A 861 31.28 58.21 -28.51
C ALA A 861 32.10 56.91 -28.61
N VAL A 862 31.46 55.78 -28.29
CA VAL A 862 32.08 54.44 -28.24
C VAL A 862 31.38 53.50 -29.22
N TYR A 863 32.17 52.81 -30.05
CA TYR A 863 31.72 51.71 -30.89
C TYR A 863 32.30 50.40 -30.34
N GLU A 864 31.47 49.56 -29.75
CA GLU A 864 31.81 48.18 -29.41
C GLU A 864 31.60 47.31 -30.66
N TRP A 865 32.71 46.88 -31.25
CA TRP A 865 32.75 46.18 -32.54
C TRP A 865 33.25 44.75 -32.35
N GLU A 866 32.48 43.79 -32.82
CA GLU A 866 32.82 42.38 -32.78
C GLU A 866 33.29 41.85 -34.14
N LEU A 867 34.22 40.89 -34.09
CA LEU A 867 34.65 40.08 -35.22
C LEU A 867 34.40 38.59 -34.96
N SER A 868 33.75 37.93 -35.92
CA SER A 868 33.48 36.49 -35.94
C SER A 868 33.96 35.83 -37.24
N ARG A 869 33.87 34.50 -37.31
CA ARG A 869 34.47 33.67 -38.39
C ARG A 869 34.03 34.09 -39.79
N THR A 870 32.80 34.56 -39.91
CA THR A 870 32.16 34.79 -41.19
C THR A 870 31.67 36.22 -41.38
N ALA A 871 31.77 37.06 -40.35
CA ALA A 871 31.21 38.40 -40.35
C ALA A 871 31.95 39.31 -39.36
N ALA A 872 31.72 40.61 -39.51
CA ALA A 872 32.10 41.64 -38.56
C ALA A 872 30.89 42.53 -38.32
N ASP A 873 30.89 43.24 -37.21
CA ASP A 873 29.88 44.27 -36.98
C ASP A 873 29.96 45.38 -38.03
N LEU A 874 28.78 45.87 -38.39
CA LEU A 874 28.61 46.95 -39.34
C LEU A 874 27.52 47.90 -38.83
N VAL A 875 27.77 49.20 -38.92
CA VAL A 875 26.73 50.21 -38.85
C VAL A 875 26.44 50.71 -40.27
N ASP A 876 25.22 50.49 -40.74
CA ASP A 876 24.77 50.91 -42.06
C ASP A 876 23.92 52.18 -41.96
N VAL A 877 24.50 53.32 -42.32
CA VAL A 877 23.90 54.65 -42.21
C VAL A 877 23.23 54.98 -43.54
N GLN A 878 21.90 54.95 -43.58
CA GLN A 878 21.13 55.20 -44.80
C GLN A 878 21.10 56.68 -45.21
N GLY A 879 21.56 57.57 -44.31
CA GLY A 879 21.67 59.01 -44.54
C GLY A 879 23.09 59.54 -44.29
N ALA A 880 23.19 60.72 -43.69
CA ALA A 880 24.47 61.38 -43.44
C ALA A 880 25.20 60.78 -42.22
N LEU A 881 26.50 60.50 -42.37
CA LEU A 881 27.42 60.19 -41.27
C LEU A 881 28.27 61.41 -40.94
N SER A 882 28.38 61.75 -39.66
CA SER A 882 29.30 62.80 -39.17
C SER A 882 30.01 62.36 -37.89
N PHE A 883 31.29 62.74 -37.75
CA PHE A 883 32.09 62.48 -36.56
C PHE A 883 32.39 63.76 -35.77
N GLY A 884 32.57 63.62 -34.46
CA GLY A 884 33.22 64.63 -33.61
C GLY A 884 34.73 64.74 -33.88
N ALA A 885 35.45 65.43 -33.00
CA ALA A 885 36.91 65.47 -33.02
C ALA A 885 37.55 64.17 -32.50
N THR A 886 36.87 63.44 -31.62
CA THR A 886 37.36 62.21 -30.96
C THR A 886 36.34 61.09 -30.99
N ALA A 887 36.79 59.85 -31.11
CA ALA A 887 35.95 58.65 -31.13
C ALA A 887 36.70 57.47 -30.49
N THR A 888 35.97 56.53 -29.87
CA THR A 888 36.56 55.29 -29.33
C THR A 888 35.98 54.08 -30.04
N ILE A 889 36.84 53.14 -30.41
CA ILE A 889 36.43 51.79 -30.81
C ILE A 889 36.93 50.79 -29.79
N ARG A 890 36.08 49.82 -29.44
CA ARG A 890 36.38 48.70 -28.55
C ARG A 890 36.24 47.42 -29.34
N LEU A 891 37.37 46.78 -29.63
CA LEU A 891 37.42 45.59 -30.44
C LEU A 891 37.21 44.35 -29.56
N SER A 892 36.25 43.52 -29.93
CA SER A 892 36.03 42.21 -29.32
C SER A 892 36.22 41.10 -30.36
N TRP A 893 36.55 39.91 -29.88
CA TRP A 893 37.02 38.81 -30.73
C TRP A 893 36.37 37.48 -30.35
N ALA A 894 35.67 36.87 -31.30
CA ALA A 894 35.02 35.57 -31.15
C ALA A 894 35.74 34.46 -31.94
N CYS A 895 37.08 34.40 -31.82
CA CYS A 895 37.90 33.27 -32.28
C CYS A 895 38.03 33.10 -33.81
N VAL A 896 38.82 34.00 -34.43
CA VAL A 896 39.20 34.02 -35.85
C VAL A 896 40.61 34.59 -36.00
N PHE A 897 41.47 34.08 -36.87
CA PHE A 897 42.74 34.79 -37.14
C PHE A 897 42.54 35.81 -38.28
N PRO A 898 42.35 37.12 -38.00
CA PRO A 898 42.23 38.13 -39.04
C PRO A 898 43.55 38.30 -39.79
N ASP A 899 43.47 38.45 -41.11
CA ASP A 899 44.60 38.92 -41.90
C ASP A 899 44.75 40.44 -41.70
N PRO A 900 45.90 40.93 -41.21
CA PRO A 900 46.13 42.36 -40.99
C PRO A 900 45.95 43.21 -42.26
N ALA A 901 46.08 42.60 -43.45
CA ALA A 901 45.90 43.26 -44.74
C ALA A 901 44.43 43.34 -45.20
N THR A 902 43.49 42.66 -44.53
CA THR A 902 42.06 42.69 -44.88
C THR A 902 41.37 43.91 -44.25
N PRO A 903 40.80 44.83 -45.05
CA PRO A 903 40.05 45.95 -44.51
C PRO A 903 38.63 45.53 -44.08
N TYR A 904 38.26 45.89 -42.85
CA TYR A 904 36.91 45.69 -42.31
C TYR A 904 36.11 46.99 -42.41
N THR A 905 34.86 46.91 -42.87
CA THR A 905 33.99 48.09 -42.93
C THR A 905 33.30 48.30 -41.59
N LEU A 906 33.61 49.39 -40.90
CA LEU A 906 32.98 49.78 -39.64
C LEU A 906 31.62 50.45 -39.88
N PHE A 907 31.62 51.40 -40.82
CA PHE A 907 30.45 52.18 -41.21
C PHE A 907 30.30 52.17 -42.73
N ARG A 908 29.07 52.07 -43.22
CA ARG A 908 28.67 52.49 -44.57
C ARG A 908 27.76 53.69 -44.44
N TYR A 909 27.84 54.62 -45.38
CA TYR A 909 26.99 55.79 -45.39
C TYR A 909 26.45 56.09 -46.79
N ALA A 910 25.33 56.82 -46.88
CA ALA A 910 24.80 57.24 -48.18
C ALA A 910 25.66 58.37 -48.76
N PRO A 911 25.83 58.46 -50.10
CA PRO A 911 26.59 59.54 -50.72
C PRO A 911 25.96 60.90 -50.38
N THR A 912 26.69 61.79 -49.71
CA THR A 912 26.22 63.14 -49.38
C THR A 912 27.11 64.23 -49.97
N ALA A 913 26.72 65.50 -49.81
CA ALA A 913 27.50 66.63 -50.33
C ALA A 913 28.84 66.85 -49.60
N ASN A 914 29.01 66.31 -48.39
CA ASN A 914 30.23 66.42 -47.60
C ASN A 914 30.54 65.06 -46.96
N ASP A 915 31.70 64.48 -47.29
CA ASP A 915 32.18 63.28 -46.61
C ASP A 915 32.49 63.54 -45.12
N PRO A 916 32.32 62.54 -44.24
CA PRO A 916 32.70 62.65 -42.84
C PRO A 916 34.20 62.92 -42.69
N VAL A 917 34.56 63.81 -41.76
CA VAL A 917 35.96 64.03 -41.38
C VAL A 917 36.38 62.95 -40.40
N ASN A 918 37.52 62.30 -40.64
CA ASN A 918 38.02 61.24 -39.75
C ASN A 918 38.37 61.82 -38.36
N PRO A 919 37.81 61.29 -37.25
CA PRO A 919 38.16 61.75 -35.91
C PRO A 919 39.51 61.21 -35.44
N THR A 920 39.98 61.69 -34.30
CA THR A 920 41.05 61.01 -33.56
C THR A 920 40.49 59.78 -32.88
N TRP A 921 40.86 58.59 -33.35
CA TRP A 921 40.42 57.32 -32.81
C TRP A 921 41.26 56.88 -31.61
N THR A 922 40.59 56.54 -30.51
CA THR A 922 41.14 55.71 -29.44
C THR A 922 40.74 54.28 -29.72
N VAL A 923 41.72 53.38 -29.86
CA VAL A 923 41.49 51.96 -30.09
C VAL A 923 41.73 51.22 -28.78
N GLU A 924 40.70 50.54 -28.30
CA GLU A 924 40.74 49.69 -27.13
C GLU A 924 40.48 48.24 -27.56
N SER A 925 41.08 47.29 -26.84
CA SER A 925 40.75 45.89 -26.99
C SER A 925 40.02 45.37 -25.77
N LEU A 926 38.86 44.75 -25.98
CA LEU A 926 38.14 44.00 -24.96
C LEU A 926 38.67 42.55 -24.84
N SER A 927 39.62 42.17 -25.70
CA SER A 927 40.27 40.86 -25.71
C SER A 927 41.78 40.99 -25.52
N THR A 928 42.37 40.20 -24.64
CA THR A 928 43.83 40.14 -24.48
C THR A 928 44.53 39.50 -25.68
N ALA A 929 43.77 38.84 -26.57
CA ALA A 929 44.27 38.14 -27.73
C ALA A 929 44.44 39.03 -28.97
N LEU A 930 43.89 40.24 -29.01
CA LEU A 930 44.04 41.14 -30.16
C LEU A 930 45.29 42.01 -30.01
N ASP A 931 46.12 42.05 -31.06
CA ASP A 931 47.14 43.09 -31.23
C ASP A 931 46.51 44.28 -31.95
N ILE A 932 46.50 45.41 -31.25
CA ILE A 932 45.94 46.67 -31.73
C ILE A 932 47.01 47.69 -32.12
N SER A 933 48.30 47.36 -32.05
CA SER A 933 49.39 48.33 -32.23
C SER A 933 49.45 48.94 -33.63
N ASN A 934 48.93 48.22 -34.63
CA ASN A 934 48.94 48.61 -36.04
C ASN A 934 47.55 48.97 -36.57
N VAL A 935 46.54 49.07 -35.69
CA VAL A 935 45.17 49.37 -36.12
C VAL A 935 45.08 50.80 -36.62
N THR A 936 44.60 50.96 -37.84
CA THR A 936 44.27 52.27 -38.43
C THR A 936 42.80 52.29 -38.83
N ILE A 937 42.17 53.46 -38.65
CA ILE A 937 40.80 53.72 -39.10
C ILE A 937 40.82 54.92 -40.02
N GLU A 938 40.26 54.77 -41.21
CA GLU A 938 40.25 55.79 -42.25
C GLU A 938 38.89 55.90 -42.94
N VAL A 939 38.57 57.12 -43.37
CA VAL A 939 37.40 57.39 -44.21
C VAL A 939 37.77 57.15 -45.67
N ASP A 940 37.13 56.15 -46.30
CA ASP A 940 37.23 55.83 -47.72
C ASP A 940 36.07 56.51 -48.47
N ALA A 941 36.21 57.82 -48.64
CA ALA A 941 35.23 58.70 -49.29
C ALA A 941 34.84 58.25 -50.71
N ALA A 942 35.75 57.58 -51.43
CA ALA A 942 35.49 57.11 -52.79
C ALA A 942 34.47 55.95 -52.84
N ASN A 943 34.27 55.25 -51.72
CA ASN A 943 33.39 54.09 -51.61
C ASN A 943 32.34 54.25 -50.48
N ASP A 944 32.12 55.48 -50.01
CA ASP A 944 31.13 55.85 -49.00
C ASP A 944 31.18 54.98 -47.71
N ARG A 945 32.40 54.74 -47.20
CA ARG A 945 32.61 53.85 -46.05
C ARG A 945 33.77 54.26 -45.14
N VAL A 946 33.76 53.74 -43.91
CA VAL A 946 34.87 53.86 -42.96
C VAL A 946 35.48 52.49 -42.75
N LEU A 947 36.80 52.40 -42.93
CA LEU A 947 37.55 51.16 -42.90
C LEU A 947 38.42 51.07 -41.65
N LEU A 948 38.58 49.85 -41.15
CA LEU A 948 39.53 49.48 -40.12
C LEU A 948 40.49 48.43 -40.70
N THR A 949 41.79 48.68 -40.56
CA THR A 949 42.87 47.77 -41.03
C THR A 949 43.87 47.51 -39.93
N GLY A 950 44.74 46.50 -40.09
CA GLY A 950 45.83 46.25 -39.15
C GLY A 950 45.44 45.52 -37.86
N VAL A 951 44.23 44.98 -37.77
CA VAL A 951 43.85 44.07 -36.67
C VAL A 951 44.58 42.75 -36.82
N SER A 952 45.25 42.32 -35.77
CA SER A 952 45.91 41.01 -35.72
C SER A 952 45.71 40.36 -34.35
N VAL A 953 46.12 39.10 -34.20
CA VAL A 953 45.95 38.32 -32.97
C VAL A 953 47.32 37.93 -32.43
N THR A 954 47.54 38.11 -31.11
CA THR A 954 48.81 37.83 -30.41
C THR A 954 48.95 36.38 -29.96
N VAL A 955 47.85 35.62 -29.91
CA VAL A 955 47.89 34.20 -29.55
C VAL A 955 48.23 33.35 -30.78
N ALA A 956 49.01 32.28 -30.58
CA ALA A 956 49.28 31.32 -31.66
C ALA A 956 48.05 30.41 -31.89
N PRO A 957 47.80 29.95 -33.13
CA PRO A 957 46.78 28.93 -33.40
C PRO A 957 47.10 27.60 -32.70
N LEU A 958 46.09 26.76 -32.46
CA LEU A 958 46.31 25.41 -31.93
C LEU A 958 46.99 24.56 -32.99
N ALA A 959 48.06 23.85 -32.62
CA ALA A 959 48.68 22.88 -33.51
C ALA A 959 47.62 21.87 -33.96
N GLY A 960 47.38 21.75 -35.27
CA GLY A 960 46.26 20.98 -35.81
C GLY A 960 45.10 21.79 -36.38
N ASP A 961 44.94 23.07 -36.00
CA ASP A 961 43.91 23.98 -36.53
C ASP A 961 44.45 24.60 -37.83
N ILE A 962 44.38 23.84 -38.92
CA ILE A 962 44.84 24.27 -40.25
C ILE A 962 43.94 25.35 -40.85
N ASN A 963 42.68 25.39 -40.42
CA ASN A 963 41.68 26.27 -40.98
C ASN A 963 41.53 27.60 -40.22
N LEU A 964 42.24 27.73 -39.08
CA LEU A 964 42.34 28.90 -38.22
C LEU A 964 40.99 29.34 -37.65
N ASP A 965 40.12 28.37 -37.31
CA ASP A 965 38.82 28.62 -36.68
C ASP A 965 38.79 28.42 -35.16
N CYS A 966 40.00 28.34 -34.56
CA CYS A 966 40.21 28.13 -33.15
C CYS A 966 39.72 26.78 -32.64
N ARG A 967 39.43 25.81 -33.51
CA ARG A 967 39.08 24.43 -33.18
C ARG A 967 39.99 23.50 -33.96
N VAL A 968 40.33 22.38 -33.35
CA VAL A 968 40.96 21.27 -34.08
C VAL A 968 39.90 20.20 -34.24
N ASP A 969 39.29 20.13 -35.42
CA ASP A 969 38.22 19.19 -35.69
C ASP A 969 38.42 18.42 -37.01
N ARG A 970 37.36 17.75 -37.45
CA ARG A 970 37.41 16.90 -38.64
C ARG A 970 37.67 17.71 -39.91
N THR A 971 37.27 18.96 -39.95
CA THR A 971 37.49 19.89 -41.07
C THR A 971 38.98 20.15 -41.25
N ASP A 972 39.73 20.22 -40.14
CA ASP A 972 41.18 20.37 -40.19
C ASP A 972 41.85 19.10 -40.67
N ALA A 973 41.42 17.94 -40.18
CA ALA A 973 41.95 16.66 -40.63
C ALA A 973 41.75 16.46 -42.15
N ILE A 974 40.63 16.93 -42.70
CA ILE A 974 40.34 16.88 -44.15
C ILE A 974 41.33 17.76 -44.92
N ARG A 975 41.49 19.03 -44.52
CA ARG A 975 42.43 19.95 -45.18
C ARG A 975 43.88 19.55 -45.02
N PHE A 976 44.24 18.95 -43.90
CA PHE A 976 45.57 18.40 -43.68
C PHE A 976 45.84 17.22 -44.62
N ALA A 977 44.87 16.30 -44.78
CA ALA A 977 44.99 15.17 -45.69
C ALA A 977 45.21 15.60 -47.16
N GLU A 978 44.67 16.76 -47.57
CA GLU A 978 44.90 17.34 -48.90
C GLU A 978 46.35 17.81 -49.13
N ASN A 979 47.10 18.09 -48.06
CA ASN A 979 48.46 18.61 -48.13
C ASN A 979 49.52 17.64 -47.57
N PHE A 980 49.10 16.48 -47.05
CA PHE A 980 49.98 15.50 -46.42
C PHE A 980 51.02 14.93 -47.41
N GLY A 981 52.29 14.87 -46.98
CA GLY A 981 53.43 14.40 -47.79
C GLY A 981 54.09 15.49 -48.63
N ARG A 982 53.88 16.77 -48.29
CA ARG A 982 54.51 17.92 -48.96
C ARG A 982 55.86 18.22 -48.30
N ASP A 983 56.95 18.00 -49.04
CA ASP A 983 58.34 17.99 -48.52
C ASP A 983 59.04 19.37 -48.53
N ALA A 984 58.41 20.43 -49.04
CA ALA A 984 58.98 21.79 -49.04
C ALA A 984 57.95 22.90 -49.24
N GLY A 985 58.09 23.97 -48.45
CA GLY A 985 57.30 25.20 -48.58
C GLY A 985 55.90 25.10 -47.99
N SER A 986 55.67 24.14 -47.10
CA SER A 986 54.45 24.09 -46.30
C SER A 986 54.46 25.23 -45.28
N SER A 987 53.31 25.86 -45.12
CA SER A 987 52.97 26.76 -44.02
C SER A 987 51.94 26.11 -43.10
N TRP A 988 51.62 26.77 -41.98
CA TRP A 988 50.57 26.37 -41.05
C TRP A 988 49.25 25.97 -41.74
N THR A 989 48.75 26.81 -42.65
CA THR A 989 47.52 26.60 -43.42
C THR A 989 47.60 25.50 -44.48
N THR A 990 48.79 24.93 -44.69
CA THR A 990 49.03 23.76 -45.56
C THR A 990 49.55 22.55 -44.77
N GLY A 991 49.41 22.56 -43.43
CA GLY A 991 49.65 21.40 -42.59
C GLY A 991 51.05 21.28 -41.99
N ASP A 992 51.83 22.36 -41.91
CA ASP A 992 53.08 22.39 -41.14
C ASP A 992 52.82 23.02 -39.76
N PHE A 993 52.58 22.18 -38.74
CA PHE A 993 52.21 22.63 -37.39
C PHE A 993 53.40 22.72 -36.43
N ASP A 994 54.58 22.19 -36.79
CA ASP A 994 55.83 22.37 -36.03
C ASP A 994 56.83 23.36 -36.68
N ASN A 995 56.47 23.93 -37.83
CA ASN A 995 57.25 24.88 -38.63
C ASN A 995 58.58 24.30 -39.17
N ASP A 996 58.63 23.00 -39.48
CA ASP A 996 59.80 22.39 -40.10
C ASP A 996 59.88 22.56 -41.63
N GLY A 997 58.83 23.14 -42.24
CA GLY A 997 58.71 23.44 -43.67
C GLY A 997 58.06 22.33 -44.49
N ALA A 998 57.59 21.24 -43.86
CA ALA A 998 56.94 20.10 -44.49
C ALA A 998 55.62 19.73 -43.79
N ALA A 999 54.75 18.97 -44.46
CA ALA A 999 53.51 18.45 -43.87
C ALA A 999 53.62 16.92 -43.72
N THR A 1000 54.13 16.48 -42.57
CA THR A 1000 54.61 15.10 -42.33
C THR A 1000 53.73 14.32 -41.34
N LEU A 1001 54.17 13.11 -41.00
CA LEU A 1001 53.55 12.35 -39.90
C LEU A 1001 53.70 13.04 -38.53
N ALA A 1002 54.70 13.90 -38.33
CA ALA A 1002 54.86 14.66 -37.10
C ALA A 1002 53.71 15.67 -36.93
N ASP A 1003 53.36 16.36 -38.01
CA ASP A 1003 52.23 17.29 -38.06
C ASP A 1003 50.88 16.59 -37.90
N LEU A 1004 50.72 15.41 -38.50
CA LEU A 1004 49.53 14.59 -38.29
C LEU A 1004 49.38 14.19 -36.81
N ALA A 1005 50.48 13.88 -36.14
CA ALA A 1005 50.48 13.56 -34.72
C ALA A 1005 50.12 14.79 -33.86
N LEU A 1006 50.56 15.98 -34.25
CA LEU A 1006 50.16 17.24 -33.61
C LEU A 1006 48.67 17.52 -33.81
N LEU A 1007 48.14 17.33 -35.02
CA LEU A 1007 46.69 17.45 -35.28
C LEU A 1007 45.89 16.48 -34.43
N GLN A 1008 46.31 15.22 -34.39
CA GLN A 1008 45.63 14.19 -33.61
C GLN A 1008 45.69 14.48 -32.10
N ALA A 1009 46.82 14.99 -31.59
CA ALA A 1009 47.00 15.33 -30.18
C ALA A 1009 46.08 16.46 -29.71
N HIS A 1010 45.67 17.34 -30.62
CA HIS A 1010 44.82 18.48 -30.31
C HIS A 1010 43.37 18.32 -30.79
N LEU A 1011 43.01 17.20 -31.42
CA LEU A 1011 41.65 16.95 -31.91
C LEU A 1011 40.60 17.07 -30.79
N GLY A 1012 39.59 17.91 -31.01
CA GLY A 1012 38.55 18.25 -30.04
C GLY A 1012 38.89 19.43 -29.13
N GLN A 1013 40.10 19.99 -29.19
CA GLN A 1013 40.46 21.20 -28.46
C GLN A 1013 39.85 22.44 -29.13
N THR A 1014 39.59 23.47 -28.32
CA THR A 1014 39.09 24.77 -28.77
C THR A 1014 39.86 25.86 -28.02
N LEU A 1015 40.42 26.82 -28.74
CA LEU A 1015 40.98 28.05 -28.17
C LEU A 1015 39.81 28.86 -27.61
N THR A 1016 39.68 28.91 -26.29
CA THR A 1016 38.70 29.78 -25.63
C THR A 1016 39.36 31.12 -25.30
N PRO A 1017 38.78 32.27 -25.71
CA PRO A 1017 39.31 33.55 -25.28
C PRO A 1017 39.11 33.70 -23.77
N SER A 1018 40.15 34.12 -23.06
CA SER A 1018 40.02 34.45 -21.64
C SER A 1018 39.25 35.78 -21.52
N PRO A 1019 38.19 35.88 -20.70
CA PRO A 1019 37.50 37.14 -20.48
C PRO A 1019 38.49 38.19 -19.93
N PRO A 1020 38.26 39.49 -20.18
CA PRO A 1020 39.07 40.53 -19.56
C PRO A 1020 39.01 40.38 -18.04
N VAL A 1021 40.14 40.62 -17.37
CA VAL A 1021 40.18 40.69 -15.90
C VAL A 1021 39.23 41.81 -15.48
N ALA A 1022 38.10 41.46 -14.88
CA ALA A 1022 37.19 42.45 -14.32
C ALA A 1022 38.01 43.34 -13.37
N ALA A 1023 37.94 44.66 -13.58
CA ALA A 1023 38.40 45.59 -12.55
C ALA A 1023 37.66 45.22 -11.27
N VAL A 1024 38.41 44.77 -10.27
CA VAL A 1024 37.91 44.59 -8.90
C VAL A 1024 37.27 45.92 -8.50
N PRO A 1025 36.00 45.96 -8.05
CA PRO A 1025 35.42 47.19 -7.55
C PRO A 1025 36.28 47.71 -6.41
N GLU A 1026 36.91 48.87 -6.59
CA GLU A 1026 37.43 49.61 -5.44
C GLU A 1026 36.23 49.88 -4.51
N PRO A 1027 36.34 49.60 -3.20
CA PRO A 1027 35.24 49.87 -2.30
C PRO A 1027 34.95 51.37 -2.31
N SER A 1028 33.72 51.72 -2.64
CA SER A 1028 33.19 53.08 -2.58
C SER A 1028 33.34 53.66 -1.17
N THR A 1029 34.40 54.43 -0.93
CA THR A 1029 34.58 55.26 0.28
C THR A 1029 33.69 56.51 0.29
N GLN A 1030 32.49 56.46 -0.29
CA GLN A 1030 31.53 57.58 -0.27
C GLN A 1030 30.10 57.11 -0.01
N LEU A 1031 29.88 56.43 1.12
CA LEU A 1031 28.61 56.52 1.86
C LEU A 1031 28.83 56.22 3.35
N MET A 1032 29.67 57.02 3.99
CA MET A 1032 29.85 57.06 5.45
C MET A 1032 29.65 58.50 5.93
N LEU A 1033 28.44 59.04 5.76
CA LEU A 1033 27.96 60.17 6.54
C LEU A 1033 26.42 60.32 6.55
N ALA A 1034 25.70 59.26 6.96
CA ALA A 1034 24.37 59.39 7.58
C ALA A 1034 23.99 58.03 8.19
N CYS A 1035 23.25 58.05 9.30
CA CYS A 1035 22.83 56.89 10.10
C CYS A 1035 23.91 56.24 10.99
N GLY A 1036 24.54 57.07 11.83
CA GLY A 1036 24.76 56.64 13.20
C GLY A 1036 23.47 56.77 14.01
N VAL A 1037 23.25 55.83 14.92
CA VAL A 1037 22.17 55.68 15.93
C VAL A 1037 20.97 54.83 15.51
N GLY A 1038 20.96 53.57 15.99
CA GLY A 1038 19.71 52.88 16.29
C GLY A 1038 19.70 51.34 16.30
N ILE A 1039 20.16 50.74 17.41
CA ILE A 1039 19.57 49.51 18.03
C ILE A 1039 19.85 48.18 17.27
N ALA A 1040 20.78 47.32 17.71
CA ALA A 1040 20.59 46.18 18.64
C ALA A 1040 19.50 45.17 18.15
N ALA A 1041 19.63 43.84 18.07
CA ALA A 1041 20.64 42.90 18.53
C ALA A 1041 20.43 41.51 17.85
N THR A 1042 21.54 40.77 17.70
CA THR A 1042 21.71 39.30 17.87
C THR A 1042 20.84 38.29 17.10
N ILE A 1043 21.45 37.65 16.07
CA ILE A 1043 21.28 36.22 15.78
C ILE A 1043 22.67 35.57 15.68
N THR A 1044 22.97 34.67 16.62
CA THR A 1044 24.19 33.86 16.69
C THR A 1044 23.95 32.52 16.02
N ILE A 1045 24.65 32.23 14.92
CA ILE A 1045 24.71 30.89 14.31
C ILE A 1045 25.88 30.10 14.92
N VAL A 1046 25.54 28.96 15.50
CA VAL A 1046 26.43 28.00 16.15
C VAL A 1046 27.22 27.18 15.13
N LYS A 1047 28.55 27.24 15.21
CA LYS A 1047 29.47 26.27 14.58
C LYS A 1047 29.61 25.02 15.46
N ARG A 1048 29.34 23.86 14.86
CA ARG A 1048 29.68 22.51 15.34
C ARG A 1048 31.17 22.41 15.74
N ARG A 1049 31.47 21.76 16.87
CA ARG A 1049 32.56 20.77 16.96
C ARG A 1049 32.40 19.82 18.16
N ARG A 1050 32.77 18.57 17.87
CA ARG A 1050 32.76 17.34 18.68
C ARG A 1050 33.57 17.45 19.98
N GLY A 1051 33.19 16.66 20.98
CA GLY A 1051 34.17 16.02 21.88
C GLY A 1051 33.74 15.81 23.33
N HIS A 1052 33.30 14.59 23.62
CA HIS A 1052 33.79 13.76 24.74
C HIS A 1052 33.49 14.12 26.23
N ARG A 1053 33.02 13.04 26.90
CA ARG A 1053 33.16 12.64 28.32
C ARG A 1053 32.13 13.16 29.36
N GLN A 1054 31.27 12.20 29.75
CA GLN A 1054 30.60 11.95 31.04
C GLN A 1054 31.44 12.24 32.31
N PRO A 1055 30.92 12.07 33.56
CA PRO A 1055 29.52 12.05 34.07
C PRO A 1055 29.33 12.87 35.39
N CYS A 1056 28.09 12.89 35.92
CA CYS A 1056 27.71 12.73 37.35
C CYS A 1056 26.70 13.75 37.92
N CYS A 1057 25.69 13.16 38.61
CA CYS A 1057 24.78 13.72 39.64
C CYS A 1057 23.77 14.80 39.21
N GLY A 1058 22.50 14.75 39.59
CA GLY A 1058 21.80 13.86 40.51
C GLY A 1058 20.32 14.25 40.60
N LEU A 1059 19.53 13.24 40.97
CA LEU A 1059 18.11 13.25 41.33
C LEU A 1059 17.57 14.54 42.00
N ARG A 1060 16.38 14.98 41.56
CA ARG A 1060 15.18 15.03 42.44
C ARG A 1060 13.87 15.21 41.66
N SER A 1061 12.87 14.49 42.17
CA SER A 1061 11.49 14.27 41.70
C SER A 1061 10.52 15.36 42.25
N PRO A 1062 9.18 15.28 42.07
CA PRO A 1062 8.37 16.29 41.40
C PRO A 1062 7.40 16.98 42.38
N ARG A 1063 6.60 17.95 41.90
CA ARG A 1063 5.25 18.16 42.45
C ARG A 1063 4.33 18.91 41.51
N SER A 1064 3.16 18.30 41.40
CA SER A 1064 1.85 18.74 40.91
C SER A 1064 1.44 20.18 41.24
N SER A 1065 0.80 20.81 40.25
CA SER A 1065 -0.51 21.48 40.37
C SER A 1065 -1.18 21.47 39.01
#